data_AF-A0A7V9G0M9-F1
#
_entry.id   AF-A0A7V9G0M9-F1
#
_cell.length_a   1.000
_cell.length_b   1.000
_cell.length_c   1.000
_cell.angle_alpha   90.00
_cell.angle_beta   90.00
_cell.angle_gamma   90.00
#
_symmetry.space_group_name_H-M   'P 1'
#
loop_
_entity.id
_entity.type
_entity.pdbx_description
1 polymer ?
#
loop_
_entity_poly.entity_id
_entity_poly.type
_entity_poly.pdbx_seq_one_letter_code
_entity_poly.pdbx_strand_id
1 'polypeptide(L)'
;MAVSDTLIDTLFDRRYRIVRKLGAGGMANVYLAEDQELGRRVAIKILNDRHANDDQFVERFRREAKNAAGLSHPNIVSVYDRGEAEGTYYIAMEHLDGRSLKELIVARGPAPIPVAIDYARQILAALRFAHRNGIVHRDIKPHNVLVDGEGRLKVTDFGIARAGASTQMTEVGSIIGTAQYLSPEQARGAPVDQRSDLYSLGIVLYELLTGTVPFGGDAPVEIAMKHLSSTPTPPSAKRAEIPRELDLVVMRALAKDPARRYATAEEMDSDLERISRGASVSNQTNDAATAIIAEASAMPTTISRAPARAPAAPTARPQALRQAEIAYEYAEPVSRRRPFWPWLLALALLVAAGAAGWYVYDQIQEQLDETRPAAVPFVEGVRKPLALRAIREAGFEPRVQYRFDDEVPVGFVIEQQPDAGDRIERGNIVMITASYGRERVRVPSLRGRSATDAAAALASVGLKDRIVEVNSAEDDGTVTAQDPKPGQKVPKNTVVRINVSKGPRPIGVPSVIGQTYESASGALQAQNFAVARRDVDSDQPEGLVVEQSPSPGSFVPRGSSVTLGVSKGPTTVGVPDVTSLDRESARDALLGSGFKVRTEFEDTDDPSLENVVLSQDPPASSEAEPGTRVTIVVGRFVGIETDVPATTEPPPTSTEPPPTSTGESTVPLPRPALP
;
A
#
# COMPACT_ATOMS: atom_id res chain seq x y z
N MET A 1 -19.58 37.32 7.12
CA MET A 1 -20.36 37.69 5.92
C MET A 1 -20.33 36.53 4.93
N ALA A 2 -21.30 36.42 4.02
CA ALA A 2 -21.25 35.42 2.95
C ALA A 2 -20.06 35.65 2.00
N VAL A 3 -19.60 34.58 1.35
CA VAL A 3 -18.75 34.67 0.16
C VAL A 3 -19.70 34.65 -1.03
N SER A 4 -19.71 35.71 -1.85
CA SER A 4 -20.41 35.70 -3.12
C SER A 4 -19.77 34.66 -4.04
N ASP A 5 -20.58 33.76 -4.57
CA ASP A 5 -20.11 32.68 -5.42
C ASP A 5 -19.92 33.21 -6.84
N THR A 6 -18.66 33.39 -7.26
CA THR A 6 -18.28 34.14 -8.47
C THR A 6 -18.70 33.47 -9.78
N LEU A 7 -19.29 32.28 -9.72
CA LEU A 7 -19.86 31.58 -10.87
C LEU A 7 -21.35 31.89 -11.08
N ILE A 8 -22.05 32.57 -10.16
CA ILE A 8 -23.48 32.89 -10.36
C ILE A 8 -23.65 33.94 -11.46
N ASP A 9 -24.67 33.76 -12.30
CA ASP A 9 -25.01 34.54 -13.51
C ASP A 9 -23.96 34.51 -14.64
N THR A 10 -22.90 33.69 -14.52
CA THR A 10 -21.91 33.50 -15.61
C THR A 10 -22.37 32.44 -16.63
N LEU A 11 -21.73 32.43 -17.81
CA LEU A 11 -21.96 31.46 -18.88
C LEU A 11 -20.81 30.45 -18.93
N PHE A 12 -20.89 29.44 -18.06
CA PHE A 12 -19.86 28.41 -17.88
C PHE A 12 -19.74 27.51 -19.12
N ASP A 13 -18.50 27.20 -19.51
CA ASP A 13 -18.14 26.50 -20.76
C ASP A 13 -18.82 27.07 -22.03
N ARG A 14 -19.17 28.37 -22.03
CA ARG A 14 -19.92 29.06 -23.09
C ARG A 14 -21.33 28.50 -23.38
N ARG A 15 -21.79 27.50 -22.63
CA ARG A 15 -23.04 26.76 -22.87
C ARG A 15 -24.01 26.81 -21.69
N TYR A 16 -23.52 26.87 -20.46
CA TYR A 16 -24.33 26.67 -19.26
C TYR A 16 -24.43 27.96 -18.45
N ARG A 17 -25.60 28.61 -18.48
CA ARG A 17 -25.84 29.80 -17.66
C ARG A 17 -26.06 29.38 -16.21
N ILE A 18 -25.13 29.67 -15.32
CA ILE A 18 -25.22 29.31 -13.90
C ILE A 18 -26.26 30.21 -13.22
N VAL A 19 -27.28 29.63 -12.59
CA VAL A 19 -28.40 30.35 -11.97
C VAL A 19 -28.21 30.51 -10.46
N ARG A 20 -27.76 29.45 -9.77
CA ARG A 20 -27.52 29.47 -8.30
C ARG A 20 -26.70 28.26 -7.87
N LYS A 21 -26.10 28.33 -6.68
CA LYS A 21 -25.54 27.13 -6.02
C LYS A 21 -26.66 26.20 -5.55
N LEU A 22 -26.45 24.90 -5.68
CA LEU A 22 -27.26 23.82 -5.09
C LEU A 22 -26.60 23.22 -3.85
N GLY A 23 -25.27 23.09 -3.83
CA GLY A 23 -24.52 22.58 -2.68
C GLY A 23 -23.02 22.81 -2.77
N ALA A 24 -22.33 22.61 -1.63
CA ALA A 24 -20.88 22.67 -1.54
C ALA A 24 -20.35 21.39 -0.87
N GLY A 25 -19.52 20.64 -1.58
CA GLY A 25 -18.87 19.43 -1.08
C GLY A 25 -17.38 19.62 -0.86
N GLY A 26 -16.75 18.61 -0.22
CA GLY A 26 -15.29 18.57 -0.08
C GLY A 26 -14.59 18.56 -1.45
N MET A 27 -15.02 17.66 -2.33
CA MET A 27 -14.42 17.45 -3.65
C MET A 27 -14.89 18.47 -4.71
N ALA A 28 -16.21 18.73 -4.78
CA ALA A 28 -16.83 19.55 -5.81
C ALA A 28 -17.96 20.42 -5.24
N ASN A 29 -18.26 21.52 -5.93
CA ASN A 29 -19.48 22.31 -5.75
C ASN A 29 -20.55 21.85 -6.74
N VAL A 30 -21.83 22.02 -6.41
CA VAL A 30 -22.95 21.73 -7.33
C VAL A 30 -23.75 23.00 -7.55
N TYR A 31 -24.05 23.31 -8.80
CA TYR A 31 -24.80 24.49 -9.26
C TYR A 31 -26.03 24.06 -10.07
N LEU A 32 -27.06 24.90 -10.06
CA LEU A 32 -28.14 24.87 -11.04
C LEU A 32 -27.72 25.73 -12.21
N ALA A 33 -27.83 25.20 -13.43
CA ALA A 33 -27.58 25.94 -14.66
C ALA A 33 -28.68 25.70 -15.70
N GLU A 34 -28.78 26.61 -16.66
CA GLU A 34 -29.63 26.49 -17.85
C GLU A 34 -28.74 26.25 -19.06
N ASP A 35 -28.83 25.03 -19.61
CA ASP A 35 -28.16 24.55 -20.82
C ASP A 35 -28.73 25.33 -22.02
N GLN A 36 -27.98 26.34 -22.50
CA GLN A 36 -28.44 27.29 -23.51
C GLN A 36 -28.58 26.65 -24.91
N GLU A 37 -27.94 25.49 -25.14
CA GLU A 37 -28.07 24.72 -26.39
C GLU A 37 -29.35 23.86 -26.42
N LEU A 38 -29.69 23.24 -25.28
CA LEU A 38 -30.82 22.29 -25.18
C LEU A 38 -32.05 22.86 -24.46
N GLY A 39 -32.03 24.13 -24.05
CA GLY A 39 -33.17 24.84 -23.46
C GLY A 39 -33.68 24.27 -22.13
N ARG A 40 -32.81 23.60 -21.35
CA ARG A 40 -33.19 22.80 -20.17
C ARG A 40 -32.36 23.14 -18.93
N ARG A 41 -32.92 22.88 -17.76
CA ARG A 41 -32.20 22.95 -16.48
C ARG A 41 -31.36 21.70 -16.24
N VAL A 42 -30.14 21.92 -15.79
CA VAL A 42 -29.16 20.88 -15.44
C VAL A 42 -28.53 21.21 -14.10
N ALA A 43 -28.14 20.18 -13.34
CA ALA A 43 -27.21 20.35 -12.25
C ALA A 43 -25.78 20.21 -12.81
N ILE A 44 -24.87 21.11 -12.43
CA ILE A 44 -23.46 21.04 -12.83
C ILE A 44 -22.63 20.89 -11.57
N LYS A 45 -21.96 19.74 -11.47
CA LYS A 45 -20.97 19.46 -10.45
C LYS A 45 -19.63 19.93 -10.99
N ILE A 46 -19.03 20.93 -10.33
CA ILE A 46 -17.75 21.56 -10.73
C ILE A 46 -16.71 21.20 -9.67
N LEU A 47 -15.59 20.61 -10.09
CA LEU A 47 -14.50 20.23 -9.20
C LEU A 47 -13.92 21.48 -8.53
N ASN A 48 -13.71 21.44 -7.21
CA ASN A 48 -13.17 22.59 -6.48
C ASN A 48 -11.72 22.88 -6.92
N ASP A 49 -11.34 24.15 -7.11
CA ASP A 49 -10.03 24.57 -7.63
C ASP A 49 -8.83 23.97 -6.84
N ARG A 50 -9.02 23.82 -5.52
CA ARG A 50 -8.09 23.14 -4.59
C ARG A 50 -7.78 21.68 -4.94
N HIS A 51 -8.56 21.08 -5.84
CA HIS A 51 -8.47 19.70 -6.30
C HIS A 51 -8.32 19.59 -7.83
N ALA A 52 -8.58 20.65 -8.59
CA ALA A 52 -8.39 20.69 -10.05
C ALA A 52 -6.93 20.47 -10.49
N ASN A 53 -5.98 20.82 -9.61
CA ASN A 53 -4.53 20.65 -9.83
C ASN A 53 -3.95 19.37 -9.17
N ASP A 54 -4.79 18.45 -8.71
CA ASP A 54 -4.37 17.16 -8.13
C ASP A 54 -4.91 16.00 -8.98
N ASP A 55 -4.01 15.36 -9.73
CA ASP A 55 -4.28 14.21 -10.61
C ASP A 55 -5.13 13.13 -9.92
N GLN A 56 -4.96 12.91 -8.60
CA GLN A 56 -5.73 11.90 -7.87
C GLN A 56 -7.19 12.30 -7.66
N PHE A 57 -7.49 13.60 -7.50
CA PHE A 57 -8.89 14.06 -7.45
C PHE A 57 -9.49 14.15 -8.85
N VAL A 58 -8.74 14.63 -9.84
CA VAL A 58 -9.17 14.69 -11.24
C VAL A 58 -9.53 13.30 -11.78
N GLU A 59 -8.68 12.29 -11.58
CA GLU A 59 -8.98 10.92 -12.03
C GLU A 59 -10.07 10.21 -11.20
N ARG A 60 -10.29 10.60 -9.94
CA ARG A 60 -11.49 10.18 -9.19
C ARG A 60 -12.76 10.75 -9.82
N PHE A 61 -12.77 12.04 -10.14
CA PHE A 61 -13.90 12.75 -10.72
C PHE A 61 -14.23 12.27 -12.14
N ARG A 62 -13.21 12.05 -12.98
CA ARG A 62 -13.36 11.45 -14.31
C ARG A 62 -13.91 10.02 -14.24
N ARG A 63 -13.51 9.23 -13.23
CA ARG A 63 -14.02 7.85 -13.04
C ARG A 63 -15.46 7.83 -12.52
N GLU A 64 -15.83 8.72 -11.60
CA GLU A 64 -17.21 8.95 -11.17
C GLU A 64 -18.12 9.23 -12.38
N ALA A 65 -17.75 10.23 -13.19
CA ALA A 65 -18.46 10.58 -14.42
C ALA A 65 -18.59 9.38 -15.38
N LYS A 66 -17.50 8.63 -15.59
CA LYS A 66 -17.47 7.46 -16.48
C LYS A 66 -18.38 6.32 -16.00
N ASN A 67 -18.45 6.09 -14.68
CA ASN A 67 -19.31 5.05 -14.11
C ASN A 67 -20.80 5.44 -14.24
N ALA A 68 -21.14 6.69 -13.95
CA ALA A 68 -22.52 7.17 -13.99
C ALA A 68 -23.05 7.38 -15.43
N ALA A 69 -22.22 7.79 -16.38
CA ALA A 69 -22.64 8.07 -17.77
C ALA A 69 -23.15 6.84 -18.56
N GLY A 70 -22.94 5.62 -18.07
CA GLY A 70 -23.52 4.40 -18.64
C GLY A 70 -24.88 4.00 -18.05
N LEU A 71 -25.37 4.72 -17.03
CA LEU A 71 -26.55 4.31 -16.26
C LEU A 71 -27.77 5.17 -16.58
N SER A 72 -28.80 4.57 -17.18
CA SER A 72 -30.11 5.19 -17.39
C SER A 72 -31.18 4.36 -16.69
N HIS A 73 -31.71 4.87 -15.58
CA HIS A 73 -32.72 4.20 -14.74
C HIS A 73 -33.57 5.25 -14.01
N PRO A 74 -34.89 5.05 -13.80
CA PRO A 74 -35.75 6.05 -13.17
C PRO A 74 -35.24 6.56 -11.81
N ASN A 75 -34.64 5.69 -11.01
CA ASN A 75 -34.09 6.02 -9.68
C ASN A 75 -32.58 6.34 -9.66
N ILE A 76 -31.95 6.66 -10.80
CA ILE A 76 -30.55 7.09 -10.89
C ILE A 76 -30.50 8.48 -11.54
N VAL A 77 -29.71 9.40 -10.98
CA VAL A 77 -29.48 10.73 -11.57
C VAL A 77 -28.73 10.56 -12.89
N SER A 78 -29.36 11.00 -13.99
CA SER A 78 -28.80 10.85 -15.33
C SER A 78 -27.62 11.82 -15.54
N VAL A 79 -26.43 11.32 -15.89
CA VAL A 79 -25.32 12.17 -16.35
C VAL A 79 -25.50 12.45 -17.84
N TYR A 80 -25.44 13.72 -18.23
CA TYR A 80 -25.62 14.16 -19.62
C TYR A 80 -24.30 14.47 -20.31
N ASP A 81 -23.35 15.08 -19.60
CA ASP A 81 -22.12 15.59 -20.20
C ASP A 81 -20.98 15.66 -19.16
N ARG A 82 -19.73 15.76 -19.65
CA ARG A 82 -18.55 15.99 -18.80
C ARG A 82 -17.45 16.70 -19.60
N GLY A 83 -16.83 17.71 -19.02
CA GLY A 83 -15.83 18.51 -19.71
C GLY A 83 -14.75 19.11 -18.81
N GLU A 84 -13.92 19.93 -19.43
CA GLU A 84 -12.88 20.75 -18.80
C GLU A 84 -13.06 22.18 -19.31
N ALA A 85 -13.34 23.12 -18.41
CA ALA A 85 -13.65 24.51 -18.73
C ALA A 85 -13.13 25.42 -17.62
N GLU A 86 -12.72 26.64 -17.96
CA GLU A 86 -12.25 27.67 -17.01
C GLU A 86 -11.10 27.21 -16.08
N GLY A 87 -10.34 26.18 -16.48
CA GLY A 87 -9.25 25.60 -15.69
C GLY A 87 -9.69 24.56 -14.65
N THR A 88 -10.93 24.08 -14.70
CA THR A 88 -11.45 23.02 -13.83
C THR A 88 -12.31 22.00 -14.61
N TYR A 89 -12.68 20.91 -13.94
CA TYR A 89 -13.48 19.82 -14.50
C TYR A 89 -14.94 19.92 -14.07
N TYR A 90 -15.86 19.53 -14.95
CA TYR A 90 -17.28 19.48 -14.64
C TYR A 90 -17.99 18.20 -15.10
N ILE A 91 -19.13 17.92 -14.47
CA ILE A 91 -20.12 16.93 -14.89
C ILE A 91 -21.48 17.63 -14.93
N ALA A 92 -22.13 17.64 -16.10
CA ALA A 92 -23.51 18.11 -16.25
C ALA A 92 -24.46 16.91 -16.13
N MET A 93 -25.47 17.04 -15.28
CA MET A 93 -26.40 15.97 -14.93
C MET A 93 -27.83 16.49 -14.78
N GLU A 94 -28.77 15.56 -14.65
CA GLU A 94 -30.18 15.81 -14.41
C GLU A 94 -30.40 16.73 -13.19
N HIS A 95 -31.09 17.86 -13.38
CA HIS A 95 -31.60 18.64 -12.26
C HIS A 95 -32.85 17.98 -11.69
N LEU A 96 -32.97 17.97 -10.36
CA LEU A 96 -34.15 17.51 -9.65
C LEU A 96 -34.63 18.61 -8.71
N ASP A 97 -35.88 19.04 -8.89
CA ASP A 97 -36.59 19.96 -7.99
C ASP A 97 -37.04 19.22 -6.72
N GLY A 98 -36.05 18.81 -5.91
CA GLY A 98 -36.23 17.98 -4.72
C GLY A 98 -35.30 18.36 -3.58
N ARG A 99 -35.35 17.57 -2.49
CA ARG A 99 -34.45 17.68 -1.33
C ARG A 99 -33.68 16.39 -1.12
N SER A 100 -32.54 16.45 -0.46
CA SER A 100 -31.87 15.24 0.01
C SER A 100 -32.71 14.52 1.07
N LEU A 101 -32.59 13.20 1.11
CA LEU A 101 -33.24 12.37 2.12
C LEU A 101 -32.79 12.74 3.54
N LYS A 102 -31.55 13.26 3.71
CA LYS A 102 -31.09 13.80 5.00
C LYS A 102 -31.88 15.04 5.41
N GLU A 103 -32.09 16.00 4.51
CA GLU A 103 -32.90 17.19 4.79
C GLU A 103 -34.35 16.83 5.12
N LEU A 104 -34.90 15.79 4.49
CA LEU A 104 -36.24 15.28 4.84
C LEU A 104 -36.28 14.66 6.24
N ILE A 105 -35.31 13.82 6.61
CA ILE A 105 -35.22 13.24 7.96
C ILE A 105 -35.03 14.33 9.02
N VAL A 106 -34.17 15.32 8.77
CA VAL A 106 -33.93 16.44 9.70
C VAL A 106 -35.16 17.36 9.83
N ALA A 107 -35.89 17.62 8.74
CA ALA A 107 -37.03 18.53 8.75
C ALA A 107 -38.37 17.88 9.15
N ARG A 108 -38.51 16.55 9.04
CA ARG A 108 -39.77 15.82 9.32
C ARG A 108 -39.66 14.81 10.46
N GLY A 109 -38.45 14.48 10.92
CA GLY A 109 -38.20 13.40 11.87
C GLY A 109 -38.31 12.01 11.23
N PRO A 110 -38.61 10.96 12.02
CA PRO A 110 -38.79 9.60 11.51
C PRO A 110 -39.92 9.53 10.47
N ALA A 111 -39.67 8.83 9.36
CA ALA A 111 -40.64 8.67 8.29
C ALA A 111 -41.82 7.77 8.71
N PRO A 112 -43.01 7.93 8.09
CA PRO A 112 -44.07 6.91 8.15
C PRO A 112 -43.55 5.59 7.61
N ILE A 113 -43.89 4.47 8.24
CA ILE A 113 -43.34 3.14 7.92
C ILE A 113 -43.54 2.75 6.44
N PRO A 114 -44.71 2.96 5.80
CA PRO A 114 -44.86 2.69 4.36
C PRO A 114 -43.94 3.52 3.47
N VAL A 115 -43.66 4.78 3.84
CA VAL A 115 -42.77 5.68 3.11
C VAL A 115 -41.31 5.26 3.28
N ALA A 116 -40.91 4.81 4.48
CA ALA A 116 -39.58 4.26 4.73
C ALA A 116 -39.33 2.97 3.90
N ILE A 117 -40.34 2.11 3.78
CA ILE A 117 -40.29 0.92 2.92
C ILE A 117 -40.17 1.34 1.44
N ASP A 118 -41.06 2.20 0.95
CA ASP A 118 -41.07 2.62 -0.45
C ASP A 118 -39.74 3.25 -0.89
N TYR A 119 -39.20 4.19 -0.09
CA TYR A 119 -37.89 4.77 -0.36
C TYR A 119 -36.76 3.73 -0.36
N ALA A 120 -36.76 2.78 0.58
CA ALA A 120 -35.78 1.69 0.57
C ALA A 120 -35.89 0.82 -0.69
N ARG A 121 -37.11 0.53 -1.17
CA ARG A 121 -37.35 -0.21 -2.42
C ARG A 121 -36.92 0.57 -3.67
N GLN A 122 -37.20 1.87 -3.75
CA GLN A 122 -36.72 2.72 -4.84
C GLN A 122 -35.17 2.79 -4.88
N ILE A 123 -34.49 2.84 -3.72
CA ILE A 123 -33.01 2.75 -3.66
C ILE A 123 -32.53 1.36 -4.11
N LEU A 124 -33.21 0.28 -3.72
CA LEU A 124 -32.88 -1.09 -4.16
C LEU A 124 -33.05 -1.28 -5.66
N ALA A 125 -34.03 -0.63 -6.29
CA ALA A 125 -34.18 -0.63 -7.75
C ALA A 125 -32.96 0.01 -8.44
N ALA A 126 -32.47 1.15 -7.92
CA ALA A 126 -31.24 1.80 -8.41
C ALA A 126 -29.99 0.93 -8.20
N LEU A 127 -29.81 0.37 -6.99
CA LEU A 127 -28.69 -0.51 -6.65
C LEU A 127 -28.68 -1.77 -7.53
N ARG A 128 -29.83 -2.45 -7.66
CA ARG A 128 -30.02 -3.60 -8.56
C ARG A 128 -29.56 -3.30 -9.98
N PHE A 129 -29.94 -2.15 -10.52
CA PHE A 129 -29.56 -1.76 -11.88
C PHE A 129 -28.05 -1.53 -12.01
N ALA A 130 -27.42 -0.84 -11.05
CA ALA A 130 -25.98 -0.60 -11.05
C ALA A 130 -25.16 -1.90 -10.82
N HIS A 131 -25.57 -2.75 -9.87
CA HIS A 131 -24.91 -4.02 -9.56
C HIS A 131 -24.92 -4.98 -10.76
N ARG A 132 -26.03 -5.06 -11.50
CA ARG A 132 -26.12 -5.83 -12.76
C ARG A 132 -25.20 -5.33 -13.87
N ASN A 133 -24.82 -4.04 -13.83
CA ASN A 133 -23.82 -3.44 -14.72
C ASN A 133 -22.39 -3.46 -14.13
N GLY A 134 -22.16 -4.20 -13.03
CA GLY A 134 -20.85 -4.33 -12.38
C GLY A 134 -20.42 -3.11 -11.52
N ILE A 135 -21.33 -2.17 -11.26
CA ILE A 135 -21.04 -0.91 -10.56
C ILE A 135 -21.58 -0.97 -9.12
N VAL A 136 -20.66 -0.97 -8.15
CA VAL A 136 -20.96 -0.83 -6.71
C VAL A 136 -20.92 0.66 -6.34
N HIS A 137 -21.90 1.15 -5.59
CA HIS A 137 -22.05 2.57 -5.28
C HIS A 137 -21.03 3.07 -4.25
N ARG A 138 -20.80 2.30 -3.19
CA ARG A 138 -19.81 2.47 -2.10
C ARG A 138 -20.01 3.67 -1.15
N ASP A 139 -20.88 4.61 -1.45
CA ASP A 139 -21.15 5.79 -0.60
C ASP A 139 -22.67 6.01 -0.35
N ILE A 140 -23.44 4.93 -0.13
CA ILE A 140 -24.90 5.03 0.11
C ILE A 140 -25.17 5.70 1.45
N LYS A 141 -25.80 6.88 1.41
CA LYS A 141 -26.19 7.68 2.58
C LYS A 141 -27.32 8.67 2.20
N PRO A 142 -28.09 9.23 3.16
CA PRO A 142 -29.24 10.07 2.85
C PRO A 142 -28.90 11.41 2.18
N HIS A 143 -27.62 11.80 2.12
CA HIS A 143 -27.15 12.97 1.35
C HIS A 143 -27.08 12.69 -0.16
N ASN A 144 -26.85 11.43 -0.56
CA ASN A 144 -26.67 11.02 -1.96
C ASN A 144 -27.98 10.46 -2.56
N VAL A 145 -29.11 10.69 -1.89
CA VAL A 145 -30.45 10.32 -2.33
C VAL A 145 -31.30 11.59 -2.34
N LEU A 146 -31.80 11.97 -3.52
CA LEU A 146 -32.68 13.12 -3.72
C LEU A 146 -34.11 12.64 -3.92
N VAL A 147 -35.10 13.35 -3.35
CA VAL A 147 -36.53 13.04 -3.43
C VAL A 147 -37.30 14.29 -3.87
N ASP A 148 -38.20 14.15 -4.84
CA ASP A 148 -39.02 15.25 -5.38
C ASP A 148 -40.33 15.48 -4.59
N GLY A 149 -41.19 16.36 -5.12
CA GLY A 149 -42.49 16.69 -4.53
C GLY A 149 -43.49 15.53 -4.57
N GLU A 150 -43.34 14.60 -5.51
CA GLU A 150 -44.21 13.44 -5.73
C GLU A 150 -43.77 12.21 -4.91
N GLY A 151 -42.60 12.27 -4.26
CA GLY A 151 -42.02 11.15 -3.50
C GLY A 151 -41.20 10.17 -4.34
N ARG A 152 -40.92 10.51 -5.61
CA ARG A 152 -39.99 9.73 -6.44
C ARG A 152 -38.56 10.11 -6.01
N LEU A 153 -37.68 9.13 -5.90
CA LEU A 153 -36.29 9.37 -5.54
C LEU A 153 -35.30 8.96 -6.62
N LYS A 154 -34.13 9.62 -6.61
CA LYS A 154 -32.96 9.23 -7.39
C LYS A 154 -31.70 9.21 -6.55
N VAL A 155 -30.82 8.25 -6.84
CA VAL A 155 -29.48 8.13 -6.25
C VAL A 155 -28.47 8.86 -7.13
N THR A 156 -27.57 9.65 -6.52
CA THR A 156 -26.44 10.36 -7.16
C THR A 156 -25.10 9.79 -6.66
N ASP A 157 -23.98 10.19 -7.27
CA ASP A 157 -22.62 9.98 -6.74
C ASP A 157 -22.11 8.51 -6.76
N PHE A 158 -22.54 7.74 -7.76
CA PHE A 158 -22.11 6.34 -7.95
C PHE A 158 -20.58 6.16 -8.11
N GLY A 159 -19.96 5.46 -7.15
CA GLY A 159 -18.64 4.83 -7.33
C GLY A 159 -17.40 5.67 -6.98
N ILE A 160 -17.56 6.74 -6.18
CA ILE A 160 -16.46 7.64 -5.80
C ILE A 160 -15.48 6.98 -4.81
N ALA A 161 -15.97 6.14 -3.89
CA ALA A 161 -15.22 5.78 -2.68
C ALA A 161 -14.18 4.66 -2.83
N ARG A 162 -13.01 4.92 -2.22
CA ARG A 162 -11.90 4.00 -1.88
C ARG A 162 -11.31 3.19 -3.04
N ALA A 163 -10.21 3.73 -3.58
CA ALA A 163 -9.01 2.95 -3.87
C ALA A 163 -7.89 3.54 -2.99
N GLY A 164 -7.34 2.75 -2.06
CA GLY A 164 -6.54 3.26 -0.94
C GLY A 164 -7.41 3.70 0.26
N ALA A 165 -7.26 3.00 1.39
CA ALA A 165 -8.03 3.26 2.62
C ALA A 165 -7.34 4.23 3.60
N SER A 166 -6.15 4.75 3.24
CA SER A 166 -5.23 5.46 4.12
C SER A 166 -5.30 7.00 4.06
N THR A 167 -5.64 7.59 2.92
CA THR A 167 -5.41 9.04 2.68
C THR A 167 -6.60 9.97 2.98
N GLN A 168 -7.76 9.44 3.39
CA GLN A 168 -8.93 10.25 3.78
C GLN A 168 -9.03 10.51 5.29
N MET A 169 -8.17 9.92 6.11
CA MET A 169 -8.24 10.05 7.57
C MET A 169 -7.59 11.35 8.11
N THR A 170 -6.99 12.16 7.24
CA THR A 170 -6.03 13.22 7.62
C THR A 170 -6.43 14.65 7.26
N GLU A 171 -7.59 14.88 6.61
CA GLU A 171 -8.08 16.23 6.30
C GLU A 171 -9.12 16.70 7.33
N VAL A 172 -8.71 17.60 8.24
CA VAL A 172 -9.59 18.16 9.27
C VAL A 172 -10.74 18.94 8.63
N GLY A 173 -11.98 18.50 8.88
CA GLY A 173 -13.20 19.21 8.48
C GLY A 173 -14.14 18.44 7.52
N SER A 174 -13.66 17.43 6.78
CA SER A 174 -14.50 16.66 5.84
C SER A 174 -15.06 15.35 6.43
N ILE A 175 -14.53 14.91 7.58
CA ILE A 175 -14.68 13.54 8.09
C ILE A 175 -15.97 13.32 8.91
N ILE A 176 -16.56 14.38 9.48
CA ILE A 176 -17.63 14.32 10.48
C ILE A 176 -18.91 13.60 10.00
N GLY A 177 -19.27 13.72 8.70
CA GLY A 177 -20.52 13.17 8.16
C GLY A 177 -20.44 11.76 7.54
N THR A 178 -19.25 11.29 7.14
CA THR A 178 -19.13 10.10 6.25
C THR A 178 -18.98 8.78 7.02
N ALA A 179 -18.46 8.82 8.25
CA ALA A 179 -18.21 7.59 9.02
C ALA A 179 -19.47 6.80 9.38
N GLN A 180 -20.62 7.47 9.55
CA GLN A 180 -21.89 6.92 10.06
C GLN A 180 -22.58 5.88 9.17
N TYR A 181 -22.18 5.78 7.90
CA TYR A 181 -22.80 4.90 6.89
C TYR A 181 -21.82 3.85 6.34
N LEU A 182 -20.64 3.74 6.96
CA LEU A 182 -19.49 2.96 6.46
C LEU A 182 -19.65 1.47 6.75
N SER A 183 -19.46 0.61 5.73
CA SER A 183 -19.54 -0.84 5.94
C SER A 183 -18.33 -1.41 6.70
N PRO A 184 -18.45 -2.56 7.39
CA PRO A 184 -17.35 -3.14 8.19
C PRO A 184 -16.11 -3.43 7.34
N GLU A 185 -16.30 -4.00 6.15
CA GLU A 185 -15.22 -4.24 5.19
C GLU A 185 -14.57 -2.94 4.68
N GLN A 186 -15.35 -1.89 4.42
CA GLN A 186 -14.79 -0.57 4.09
C GLN A 186 -13.99 0.03 5.26
N ALA A 187 -14.47 -0.12 6.50
CA ALA A 187 -13.79 0.33 7.70
C ALA A 187 -12.45 -0.40 7.94
N ARG A 188 -12.36 -1.70 7.61
CA ARG A 188 -11.09 -2.46 7.60
C ARG A 188 -10.16 -2.11 6.41
N GLY A 189 -10.67 -1.42 5.39
CA GLY A 189 -9.97 -1.24 4.12
C GLY A 189 -9.89 -2.51 3.26
N ALA A 190 -10.76 -3.49 3.54
CA ALA A 190 -10.86 -4.75 2.80
C ALA A 190 -11.58 -4.56 1.46
N PRO A 191 -11.60 -5.57 0.55
CA PRO A 191 -12.37 -5.53 -0.69
C PRO A 191 -13.86 -5.23 -0.44
N VAL A 192 -14.45 -4.46 -1.35
CA VAL A 192 -15.81 -3.90 -1.25
C VAL A 192 -16.64 -4.43 -2.41
N ASP A 193 -17.78 -5.07 -2.11
CA ASP A 193 -18.71 -5.61 -3.09
C ASP A 193 -20.15 -5.07 -2.89
N GLN A 194 -21.11 -5.56 -3.69
CA GLN A 194 -22.50 -5.10 -3.65
C GLN A 194 -23.17 -5.21 -2.27
N ARG A 195 -22.72 -6.13 -1.41
CA ARG A 195 -23.24 -6.34 -0.05
C ARG A 195 -22.81 -5.24 0.92
N SER A 196 -21.83 -4.42 0.55
CA SER A 196 -21.48 -3.19 1.26
C SER A 196 -22.58 -2.13 1.09
N ASP A 197 -23.10 -1.95 -0.13
CA ASP A 197 -24.20 -1.01 -0.39
C ASP A 197 -25.48 -1.42 0.36
N LEU A 198 -25.76 -2.72 0.47
CA LEU A 198 -26.90 -3.26 1.22
C LEU A 198 -26.77 -3.02 2.74
N TYR A 199 -25.56 -3.08 3.31
CA TYR A 199 -25.32 -2.71 4.71
C TYR A 199 -25.53 -1.21 4.94
N SER A 200 -24.99 -0.36 4.06
CA SER A 200 -25.20 1.10 4.13
C SER A 200 -26.67 1.49 3.93
N LEU A 201 -27.41 0.79 3.07
CA LEU A 201 -28.88 0.93 2.98
C LEU A 201 -29.59 0.47 4.26
N GLY A 202 -29.12 -0.59 4.93
CA GLY A 202 -29.61 -0.99 6.25
C GLY A 202 -29.50 0.15 7.28
N ILE A 203 -28.43 0.95 7.22
CA ILE A 203 -28.25 2.16 8.04
C ILE A 203 -29.25 3.26 7.63
N VAL A 204 -29.43 3.50 6.34
CA VAL A 204 -30.42 4.48 5.82
C VAL A 204 -31.85 4.11 6.25
N LEU A 205 -32.23 2.84 6.16
CA LEU A 205 -33.55 2.35 6.59
C LEU A 205 -33.72 2.45 8.11
N TYR A 206 -32.69 2.15 8.89
CA TYR A 206 -32.68 2.37 10.35
C TYR A 206 -32.94 3.85 10.70
N GLU A 207 -32.25 4.76 10.01
CA GLU A 207 -32.39 6.21 10.23
C GLU A 207 -33.76 6.72 9.77
N LEU A 208 -34.29 6.24 8.65
CA LEU A 208 -35.66 6.56 8.21
C LEU A 208 -36.72 6.14 9.24
N LEU A 209 -36.59 4.94 9.81
CA LEU A 209 -37.58 4.39 10.74
C LEU A 209 -37.52 5.04 12.14
N THR A 210 -36.33 5.46 12.60
CA THR A 210 -36.08 5.91 13.98
C THR A 210 -35.63 7.37 14.13
N GLY A 211 -35.34 8.07 13.03
CA GLY A 211 -34.78 9.43 13.03
C GLY A 211 -33.32 9.53 13.48
N THR A 212 -32.65 8.41 13.75
CA THR A 212 -31.28 8.38 14.29
C THR A 212 -30.47 7.25 13.66
N VAL A 213 -29.15 7.41 13.50
CA VAL A 213 -28.28 6.32 13.04
C VAL A 213 -28.10 5.24 14.15
N PRO A 214 -27.89 3.97 13.80
CA PRO A 214 -27.65 2.89 14.76
C PRO A 214 -26.33 3.03 15.53
N PHE A 215 -25.35 3.75 14.98
CA PHE A 215 -24.02 3.94 15.57
C PHE A 215 -23.64 5.43 15.57
N GLY A 216 -23.81 6.08 16.71
CA GLY A 216 -23.27 7.43 16.98
C GLY A 216 -21.99 7.39 17.82
N GLY A 217 -21.27 8.51 17.86
CA GLY A 217 -20.03 8.72 18.61
C GLY A 217 -19.46 10.11 18.29
N ASP A 218 -18.58 10.63 19.13
CA ASP A 218 -18.00 11.97 18.95
C ASP A 218 -16.79 11.96 18.02
N ALA A 219 -16.08 10.82 17.96
CA ALA A 219 -14.92 10.63 17.09
C ALA A 219 -15.25 9.73 15.87
N PRO A 220 -14.87 10.09 14.63
CA PRO A 220 -15.10 9.24 13.45
C PRO A 220 -14.49 7.83 13.56
N VAL A 221 -13.38 7.69 14.28
CA VAL A 221 -12.72 6.39 14.54
C VAL A 221 -13.57 5.52 15.48
N GLU A 222 -14.24 6.12 16.47
CA GLU A 222 -15.15 5.42 17.38
C GLU A 222 -16.37 4.85 16.62
N ILE A 223 -16.95 5.66 15.73
CA ILE A 223 -18.06 5.24 14.84
C ILE A 223 -17.60 4.09 13.94
N ALA A 224 -16.42 4.17 13.34
CA ALA A 224 -15.85 3.09 12.54
C ALA A 224 -15.67 1.80 13.36
N MET A 225 -15.15 1.87 14.59
CA MET A 225 -15.03 0.70 15.47
C MET A 225 -16.39 0.11 15.85
N LYS A 226 -17.42 0.94 16.08
CA LYS A 226 -18.81 0.48 16.30
C LYS A 226 -19.38 -0.25 15.07
N HIS A 227 -19.08 0.21 13.85
CA HIS A 227 -19.42 -0.56 12.64
C HIS A 227 -18.68 -1.90 12.58
N LEU A 228 -17.43 -2.01 13.07
CA LEU A 228 -16.66 -3.26 13.05
C LEU A 228 -17.14 -4.34 14.03
N SER A 229 -17.56 -3.97 15.24
CA SER A 229 -17.82 -4.94 16.33
C SER A 229 -19.16 -4.81 17.06
N SER A 230 -19.77 -3.62 17.14
CA SER A 230 -21.00 -3.42 17.94
C SER A 230 -22.25 -3.87 17.18
N THR A 231 -23.05 -4.76 17.76
CA THR A 231 -24.37 -5.12 17.22
C THR A 231 -25.37 -3.98 17.47
N PRO A 232 -26.21 -3.57 16.50
CA PRO A 232 -27.16 -2.48 16.69
C PRO A 232 -28.37 -2.94 17.54
N THR A 233 -29.01 -2.01 18.25
CA THR A 233 -30.31 -2.29 18.89
C THR A 233 -31.42 -2.26 17.84
N PRO A 234 -32.37 -3.22 17.82
CA PRO A 234 -33.45 -3.25 16.83
C PRO A 234 -34.25 -1.93 16.73
N PRO A 235 -34.65 -1.48 15.54
CA PRO A 235 -35.49 -0.28 15.35
C PRO A 235 -36.71 -0.19 16.28
N SER A 236 -37.43 -1.30 16.50
CA SER A 236 -38.60 -1.35 17.38
C SER A 236 -38.31 -0.95 18.83
N ALA A 237 -37.09 -1.19 19.33
CA ALA A 237 -36.65 -0.77 20.65
C ALA A 237 -36.49 0.76 20.81
N LYS A 238 -36.42 1.51 19.69
CA LYS A 238 -36.53 2.97 19.67
C LYS A 238 -37.94 3.47 19.36
N ARG A 239 -38.72 2.70 18.58
CA ARG A 239 -40.08 3.06 18.15
C ARG A 239 -40.95 1.80 18.02
N ALA A 240 -41.75 1.52 19.04
CA ALA A 240 -42.55 0.30 19.17
C ALA A 240 -43.64 0.10 18.08
N GLU A 241 -43.91 1.12 17.25
CA GLU A 241 -44.80 1.02 16.08
C GLU A 241 -44.21 0.18 14.94
N ILE A 242 -42.90 -0.07 14.93
CA ILE A 242 -42.21 -0.77 13.85
C ILE A 242 -42.47 -2.29 13.96
N PRO A 243 -43.02 -2.95 12.92
CA PRO A 243 -43.19 -4.41 12.91
C PRO A 243 -41.86 -5.16 13.08
N ARG A 244 -41.91 -6.29 13.79
CA ARG A 244 -40.77 -7.20 13.98
C ARG A 244 -40.12 -7.60 12.65
N GLU A 245 -40.91 -7.71 11.60
CA GLU A 245 -40.48 -8.05 10.25
C GLU A 245 -39.47 -7.02 9.70
N LEU A 246 -39.62 -5.73 10.01
CA LEU A 246 -38.64 -4.69 9.64
C LEU A 246 -37.39 -4.73 10.51
N ASP A 247 -37.49 -5.10 11.79
CA ASP A 247 -36.30 -5.39 12.60
C ASP A 247 -35.50 -6.51 11.93
N LEU A 248 -36.14 -7.61 11.49
CA LEU A 248 -35.45 -8.72 10.84
C LEU A 248 -34.75 -8.27 9.54
N VAL A 249 -35.39 -7.46 8.70
CA VAL A 249 -34.74 -6.90 7.48
C VAL A 249 -33.54 -6.04 7.83
N VAL A 250 -33.68 -5.11 8.77
CA VAL A 250 -32.62 -4.16 9.15
C VAL A 250 -31.47 -4.87 9.85
N MET A 251 -31.74 -5.80 10.77
CA MET A 251 -30.72 -6.57 11.49
C MET A 251 -29.94 -7.49 10.55
N ARG A 252 -30.59 -8.11 9.54
CA ARG A 252 -29.90 -8.89 8.50
C ARG A 252 -29.03 -8.02 7.60
N ALA A 253 -29.52 -6.84 7.18
CA ALA A 253 -28.71 -5.90 6.40
C ALA A 253 -27.47 -5.43 7.17
N LEU A 254 -27.61 -5.18 8.48
CA LEU A 254 -26.54 -4.73 9.39
C LEU A 254 -25.61 -5.85 9.92
N ALA A 255 -25.68 -7.07 9.37
CA ALA A 255 -24.80 -8.16 9.76
C ALA A 255 -23.31 -7.82 9.51
N LYS A 256 -22.44 -8.12 10.49
CA LYS A 256 -21.02 -7.75 10.42
C LYS A 256 -20.23 -8.54 9.38
N ASP A 257 -20.60 -9.80 9.19
CA ASP A 257 -20.12 -10.69 8.13
C ASP A 257 -20.98 -10.48 6.86
N PRO A 258 -20.38 -10.09 5.71
CA PRO A 258 -21.08 -10.00 4.43
C PRO A 258 -21.76 -11.30 3.97
N ALA A 259 -21.31 -12.48 4.43
CA ALA A 259 -21.95 -13.76 4.08
C ALA A 259 -23.31 -13.98 4.78
N ARG A 260 -23.58 -13.28 5.89
CA ARG A 260 -24.86 -13.35 6.63
C ARG A 260 -25.92 -12.34 6.16
N ARG A 261 -25.53 -11.36 5.33
CA ARG A 261 -26.42 -10.33 4.76
C ARG A 261 -27.34 -10.90 3.68
N TYR A 262 -28.11 -10.02 3.04
CA TYR A 262 -28.65 -10.27 1.70
C TYR A 262 -27.50 -10.40 0.68
N ALA A 263 -27.62 -11.32 -0.26
CA ALA A 263 -26.66 -11.53 -1.33
C ALA A 263 -26.85 -10.51 -2.48
N THR A 264 -28.09 -10.10 -2.75
CA THR A 264 -28.47 -9.20 -3.85
C THR A 264 -29.49 -8.15 -3.41
N ALA A 265 -29.63 -7.08 -4.20
CA ALA A 265 -30.67 -6.08 -3.98
C ALA A 265 -32.09 -6.66 -4.20
N GLU A 266 -32.25 -7.59 -5.14
CA GLU A 266 -33.48 -8.35 -5.38
C GLU A 266 -33.98 -9.09 -4.14
N GLU A 267 -33.07 -9.71 -3.37
CA GLU A 267 -33.44 -10.48 -2.17
C GLU A 267 -34.03 -9.56 -1.09
N MET A 268 -33.41 -8.41 -0.88
CA MET A 268 -33.87 -7.40 0.10
C MET A 268 -35.15 -6.69 -0.34
N ASP A 269 -35.30 -6.38 -1.64
CA ASP A 269 -36.52 -5.82 -2.23
C ASP A 269 -37.70 -6.80 -2.08
N SER A 270 -37.45 -8.09 -2.28
CA SER A 270 -38.46 -9.14 -2.12
C SER A 270 -39.02 -9.23 -0.69
N ASP A 271 -38.18 -9.13 0.34
CA ASP A 271 -38.66 -9.15 1.73
C ASP A 271 -39.33 -7.83 2.16
N LEU A 272 -38.85 -6.67 1.69
CA LEU A 272 -39.57 -5.40 1.87
C LEU A 272 -40.94 -5.40 1.17
N GLU A 273 -41.07 -6.05 0.02
CA GLU A 273 -42.35 -6.20 -0.69
C GLU A 273 -43.32 -7.19 0.00
N ARG A 274 -42.81 -8.21 0.71
CA ARG A 274 -43.65 -9.05 1.58
C ARG A 274 -44.24 -8.19 2.70
N ILE A 275 -43.41 -7.41 3.39
CA ILE A 275 -43.83 -6.51 4.47
C ILE A 275 -44.84 -5.47 3.98
N SER A 276 -44.62 -4.85 2.80
CA SER A 276 -45.57 -3.88 2.24
C SER A 276 -46.95 -4.48 1.91
N ARG A 277 -47.05 -5.81 1.82
CA ARG A 277 -48.30 -6.58 1.62
C ARG A 277 -48.81 -7.27 2.90
N GLY A 278 -48.23 -6.96 4.06
CA GLY A 278 -48.61 -7.56 5.35
C GLY A 278 -48.18 -9.02 5.52
N ALA A 279 -47.26 -9.52 4.69
CA ALA A 279 -46.70 -10.87 4.79
C ALA A 279 -45.35 -10.87 5.51
N SER A 280 -45.06 -11.97 6.22
CA SER A 280 -43.77 -12.19 6.89
C SER A 280 -42.61 -12.25 5.90
N VAL A 281 -41.41 -11.91 6.38
CA VAL A 281 -40.14 -12.09 5.65
C VAL A 281 -39.84 -13.56 5.35
N SER A 282 -38.93 -13.81 4.41
CA SER A 282 -38.40 -15.13 4.11
C SER A 282 -37.81 -15.84 5.35
N ASN A 283 -37.92 -17.17 5.39
CA ASN A 283 -37.35 -17.97 6.49
C ASN A 283 -35.85 -17.69 6.66
N GLN A 284 -35.09 -17.61 5.57
CA GLN A 284 -33.67 -17.26 5.58
C GLN A 284 -33.39 -15.91 6.26
N THR A 285 -34.25 -14.91 6.07
CA THR A 285 -34.14 -13.63 6.78
C THR A 285 -34.51 -13.76 8.26
N ASN A 286 -35.57 -14.49 8.60
CA ASN A 286 -35.98 -14.74 9.98
C ASN A 286 -34.88 -15.46 10.77
N ASP A 287 -34.29 -16.51 10.21
CA ASP A 287 -33.22 -17.32 10.81
C ASP A 287 -31.93 -16.50 10.99
N ALA A 288 -31.46 -15.85 9.92
CA ALA A 288 -30.22 -15.06 9.95
C ALA A 288 -30.32 -13.86 10.89
N ALA A 289 -31.44 -13.13 10.90
CA ALA A 289 -31.63 -12.01 11.81
C ALA A 289 -31.86 -12.44 13.26
N THR A 290 -32.58 -13.54 13.49
CA THR A 290 -32.77 -14.10 14.85
C THR A 290 -31.44 -14.55 15.45
N ALA A 291 -30.53 -15.13 14.66
CA ALA A 291 -29.17 -15.44 15.11
C ALA A 291 -28.40 -14.19 15.56
N ILE A 292 -28.47 -13.09 14.80
CA ILE A 292 -27.78 -11.82 15.15
C ILE A 292 -28.39 -11.18 16.42
N ILE A 293 -29.72 -11.26 16.59
CA ILE A 293 -30.41 -10.78 17.79
C ILE A 293 -30.09 -11.65 19.03
N ALA A 294 -29.92 -12.96 18.84
CA ALA A 294 -29.47 -13.87 19.89
C ALA A 294 -28.01 -13.60 20.30
N GLU A 295 -27.11 -13.42 19.33
CA GLU A 295 -25.71 -13.00 19.56
C GLU A 295 -25.63 -11.68 20.34
N ALA A 296 -26.52 -10.72 20.06
CA ALA A 296 -26.61 -9.44 20.80
C ALA A 296 -27.05 -9.60 22.26
N SER A 297 -27.80 -10.66 22.57
CA SER A 297 -28.42 -10.88 23.89
C SER A 297 -27.50 -11.59 24.90
N ALA A 298 -26.30 -12.00 24.48
CA ALA A 298 -25.42 -12.88 25.24
C ALA A 298 -24.41 -12.16 26.17
N MET A 299 -24.49 -10.83 26.35
CA MET A 299 -23.58 -10.08 27.24
C MET A 299 -24.32 -9.45 28.44
N PRO A 300 -23.88 -9.73 29.70
CA PRO A 300 -24.56 -9.21 30.89
C PRO A 300 -24.21 -7.74 31.16
N THR A 301 -25.16 -6.84 30.94
CA THR A 301 -25.04 -5.44 31.36
C THR A 301 -25.41 -5.30 32.83
N THR A 302 -24.48 -4.83 33.66
CA THR A 302 -24.71 -4.56 35.09
C THR A 302 -25.56 -3.30 35.29
N ILE A 303 -26.81 -3.48 35.73
CA ILE A 303 -27.75 -2.38 35.95
C ILE A 303 -27.46 -1.68 37.29
N SER A 304 -26.94 -0.45 37.23
CA SER A 304 -26.95 0.47 38.37
C SER A 304 -28.26 1.27 38.40
N ARG A 305 -28.94 1.32 39.56
CA ARG A 305 -30.29 1.90 39.69
C ARG A 305 -30.34 2.98 40.77
N ALA A 306 -30.72 4.20 40.39
CA ALA A 306 -31.13 5.28 41.28
C ALA A 306 -32.55 5.79 40.89
N PRO A 307 -33.36 6.33 41.83
CA PRO A 307 -34.82 6.37 41.67
C PRO A 307 -35.41 7.70 41.15
N ALA A 308 -36.66 7.64 40.69
CA ALA A 308 -37.44 8.76 40.15
C ALA A 308 -38.23 9.55 41.22
N ARG A 309 -38.74 10.75 40.86
CA ARG A 309 -39.75 11.49 41.64
C ARG A 309 -40.62 12.43 40.79
N ALA A 310 -41.93 12.41 41.05
CA ALA A 310 -42.98 13.33 40.57
C ALA A 310 -44.26 13.08 41.41
N PRO A 311 -45.39 13.81 41.24
CA PRO A 311 -45.59 15.26 41.04
C PRO A 311 -46.48 15.88 42.17
N ALA A 312 -46.72 17.21 42.19
CA ALA A 312 -47.81 17.83 42.97
C ALA A 312 -48.16 19.28 42.53
N ALA A 313 -49.43 19.68 42.78
CA ALA A 313 -50.04 21.02 42.75
C ALA A 313 -51.33 20.95 43.63
N PRO A 314 -52.24 21.95 43.75
CA PRO A 314 -52.22 23.40 43.42
C PRO A 314 -52.68 24.30 44.60
N THR A 315 -52.87 25.62 44.39
CA THR A 315 -53.70 26.51 45.26
C THR A 315 -54.34 27.71 44.51
N ALA A 316 -55.44 28.26 45.07
CA ALA A 316 -56.25 29.40 44.57
C ALA A 316 -55.99 30.70 45.40
N ARG A 317 -56.14 31.96 44.93
CA ARG A 317 -57.34 32.75 44.48
C ARG A 317 -58.42 32.95 45.58
N PRO A 318 -59.37 33.93 45.49
CA PRO A 318 -59.67 34.98 44.49
C PRO A 318 -59.14 36.38 44.94
N GLN A 319 -59.54 37.61 44.54
CA GLN A 319 -60.62 38.28 43.74
C GLN A 319 -59.98 39.25 42.68
N ALA A 320 -60.61 39.94 41.71
CA ALA A 320 -61.93 40.56 41.41
C ALA A 320 -62.01 42.09 41.76
N LEU A 321 -62.63 42.99 40.97
CA LEU A 321 -63.73 42.90 39.98
C LEU A 321 -63.61 43.86 38.74
N ARG A 322 -64.20 43.45 37.60
CA ARG A 322 -64.86 44.21 36.48
C ARG A 322 -64.05 45.28 35.69
N GLN A 323 -64.04 45.34 34.33
CA GLN A 323 -65.11 45.46 33.31
C GLN A 323 -65.79 46.86 33.33
N ALA A 324 -65.75 47.70 32.28
CA ALA A 324 -66.37 47.60 30.93
C ALA A 324 -67.92 47.82 30.98
N GLU A 325 -68.63 48.48 30.05
CA GLU A 325 -68.35 48.85 28.64
C GLU A 325 -69.40 49.90 28.10
N ILE A 326 -69.27 50.34 26.83
CA ILE A 326 -70.26 50.99 25.90
C ILE A 326 -70.94 52.38 26.13
N ALA A 327 -71.17 53.06 24.99
CA ALA A 327 -72.36 53.84 24.53
C ALA A 327 -72.65 55.31 24.96
N TYR A 328 -72.73 56.20 23.95
CA TYR A 328 -73.70 57.30 23.62
C TYR A 328 -73.27 57.82 22.21
N GLU A 329 -74.06 58.21 21.20
CA GLU A 329 -75.43 58.76 20.98
C GLU A 329 -75.52 60.31 20.84
N TYR A 330 -76.54 60.79 20.09
CA TYR A 330 -76.53 61.97 19.19
C TYR A 330 -76.88 63.34 19.80
N ALA A 331 -76.29 64.43 19.25
CA ALA A 331 -76.96 65.72 18.95
C ALA A 331 -76.11 66.67 18.06
N GLU A 332 -76.75 67.41 17.14
CA GLU A 332 -76.23 68.57 16.37
C GLU A 332 -76.87 69.89 16.88
N PRO A 333 -76.66 71.13 16.31
CA PRO A 333 -75.70 71.63 15.30
C PRO A 333 -74.78 72.78 15.90
N VAL A 334 -74.01 73.63 15.20
CA VAL A 334 -74.33 74.74 14.24
C VAL A 334 -73.11 75.11 13.36
N SER A 335 -73.36 75.63 12.15
CA SER A 335 -72.41 75.86 11.05
C SER A 335 -71.49 77.10 11.14
N ARG A 336 -70.29 77.03 10.50
CA ARG A 336 -69.92 77.89 9.34
C ARG A 336 -68.61 77.45 8.62
N ARG A 337 -68.50 77.71 7.31
CA ARG A 337 -67.35 77.37 6.44
C ARG A 337 -66.40 78.56 6.20
N ARG A 338 -65.07 78.35 6.20
CA ARG A 338 -64.03 79.07 5.40
C ARG A 338 -62.84 78.11 5.10
N PRO A 339 -61.99 78.34 4.05
CA PRO A 339 -61.16 77.29 3.44
C PRO A 339 -59.75 77.08 4.05
N PHE A 340 -59.15 75.91 3.76
CA PHE A 340 -57.99 75.34 4.47
C PHE A 340 -56.64 75.31 3.68
N TRP A 341 -56.63 75.67 2.40
CA TRP A 341 -55.54 75.24 1.49
C TRP A 341 -54.07 75.67 1.72
N PRO A 342 -53.69 76.77 2.42
CA PRO A 342 -52.27 77.16 2.51
C PRO A 342 -51.39 76.23 3.36
N TRP A 343 -51.95 75.42 4.27
CA TRP A 343 -51.16 74.63 5.21
C TRP A 343 -50.45 73.40 4.59
N LEU A 344 -51.00 72.84 3.50
CA LEU A 344 -50.40 71.67 2.83
C LEU A 344 -49.06 72.01 2.15
N LEU A 345 -48.92 73.23 1.61
CA LEU A 345 -47.70 73.66 0.93
C LEU A 345 -46.52 73.81 1.90
N ALA A 346 -46.78 74.35 3.10
CA ALA A 346 -45.78 74.54 4.15
C ALA A 346 -45.21 73.20 4.66
N LEU A 347 -46.07 72.19 4.84
CA LEU A 347 -45.66 70.86 5.27
C LEU A 347 -44.74 70.18 4.23
N ALA A 348 -45.08 70.27 2.95
CA ALA A 348 -44.27 69.71 1.87
C ALA A 348 -42.87 70.35 1.79
N LEU A 349 -42.79 71.67 1.96
CA LEU A 349 -41.52 72.41 1.97
C LEU A 349 -40.63 72.02 3.16
N LEU A 350 -41.23 71.79 4.33
CA LEU A 350 -40.51 71.38 5.54
C LEU A 350 -39.96 69.95 5.41
N VAL A 351 -40.74 69.02 4.82
CA VAL A 351 -40.26 67.66 4.51
C VAL A 351 -39.12 67.69 3.47
N ALA A 352 -39.23 68.53 2.44
CA ALA A 352 -38.16 68.68 1.44
C ALA A 352 -36.87 69.25 2.05
N ALA A 353 -36.97 70.25 2.94
CA ALA A 353 -35.82 70.79 3.67
C ALA A 353 -35.19 69.75 4.62
N GLY A 354 -36.01 68.94 5.29
CA GLY A 354 -35.53 67.82 6.13
C GLY A 354 -34.79 66.75 5.31
N ALA A 355 -35.32 66.38 4.14
CA ALA A 355 -34.67 65.42 3.24
C ALA A 355 -33.35 65.96 2.66
N ALA A 356 -33.29 67.24 2.28
CA ALA A 356 -32.07 67.88 1.82
C ALA A 356 -31.02 68.01 2.94
N GLY A 357 -31.45 68.35 4.16
CA GLY A 357 -30.57 68.39 5.35
C GLY A 357 -30.03 67.01 5.72
N TRP A 358 -30.84 65.96 5.61
CA TRP A 358 -30.41 64.57 5.80
C TRP A 358 -29.38 64.15 4.74
N TYR A 359 -29.65 64.42 3.46
CA TYR A 359 -28.73 64.11 2.35
C TYR A 359 -27.35 64.78 2.50
N VAL A 360 -27.32 66.06 2.91
CA VAL A 360 -26.07 66.79 3.15
C VAL A 360 -25.35 66.29 4.42
N TYR A 361 -26.08 65.85 5.45
CA TYR A 361 -25.50 65.26 6.64
C TYR A 361 -24.85 63.90 6.35
N ASP A 362 -25.52 63.05 5.57
CA ASP A 362 -25.04 61.75 5.09
C ASP A 362 -23.72 61.91 4.32
N GLN A 363 -23.71 62.82 3.34
CA GLN A 363 -22.53 63.13 2.51
C GLN A 363 -21.34 63.73 3.28
N ILE A 364 -21.55 64.25 4.50
CA ILE A 364 -20.49 64.77 5.38
C ILE A 364 -20.00 63.70 6.38
N GLN A 365 -20.82 62.71 6.73
CA GLN A 365 -20.37 61.57 7.55
C GLN A 365 -19.29 60.75 6.84
N GLU A 366 -19.45 60.46 5.54
CA GLU A 366 -18.52 59.62 4.77
C GLU A 366 -17.07 60.13 4.84
N GLN A 367 -16.85 61.44 4.73
CA GLN A 367 -15.50 62.05 4.77
C GLN A 367 -14.84 62.05 6.16
N LEU A 368 -15.59 61.78 7.23
CA LEU A 368 -15.09 61.81 8.62
C LEU A 368 -14.73 60.42 9.18
N ASP A 369 -15.09 59.34 8.50
CA ASP A 369 -14.73 57.97 8.91
C ASP A 369 -13.46 57.43 8.23
N GLU A 370 -13.06 57.97 7.07
CA GLU A 370 -11.84 57.56 6.36
C GLU A 370 -10.55 57.84 7.17
N THR A 371 -10.51 58.96 7.90
CA THR A 371 -9.32 59.42 8.64
C THR A 371 -9.11 58.76 10.02
N ARG A 372 -9.90 57.73 10.37
CA ARG A 372 -9.78 57.04 11.66
C ARG A 372 -8.83 55.83 11.59
N PRO A 373 -7.72 55.79 12.35
CA PRO A 373 -6.77 54.68 12.31
C PRO A 373 -7.41 53.35 12.71
N ALA A 374 -7.41 52.39 11.78
CA ALA A 374 -7.90 51.04 11.99
C ALA A 374 -6.79 50.15 12.56
N ALA A 375 -7.15 48.98 13.11
CA ALA A 375 -6.17 48.01 13.61
C ALA A 375 -5.87 46.96 12.53
N VAL A 376 -4.59 46.68 12.28
CA VAL A 376 -4.15 45.65 11.32
C VAL A 376 -4.62 44.26 11.80
N PRO A 377 -5.34 43.48 10.96
CA PRO A 377 -5.83 42.17 11.36
C PRO A 377 -4.68 41.15 11.47
N PHE A 378 -4.84 40.18 12.38
CA PHE A 378 -3.99 38.99 12.41
C PHE A 378 -4.32 38.07 11.24
N VAL A 379 -3.36 37.83 10.37
CA VAL A 379 -3.51 37.01 9.15
C VAL A 379 -2.39 35.98 8.94
N GLU A 380 -1.42 35.89 9.84
CA GLU A 380 -0.43 34.80 9.82
C GLU A 380 -1.08 33.44 10.07
N GLY A 381 -0.62 32.39 9.38
CA GLY A 381 -1.27 31.09 9.40
C GLY A 381 -2.68 31.06 8.76
N VAL A 382 -3.17 32.19 8.22
CA VAL A 382 -4.44 32.27 7.49
C VAL A 382 -4.19 32.03 5.99
N ARG A 383 -5.15 31.42 5.29
CA ARG A 383 -5.08 31.25 3.84
C ARG A 383 -5.11 32.61 3.13
N LYS A 384 -4.23 32.82 2.14
CA LYS A 384 -4.10 34.07 1.36
C LYS A 384 -5.46 34.69 0.96
N PRO A 385 -6.46 33.99 0.39
CA PRO A 385 -7.73 34.62 0.03
C PRO A 385 -8.52 35.20 1.21
N LEU A 386 -8.41 34.58 2.40
CA LEU A 386 -9.02 35.07 3.63
C LEU A 386 -8.19 36.22 4.25
N ALA A 387 -6.87 36.15 4.19
CA ALA A 387 -5.98 37.25 4.60
C ALA A 387 -6.23 38.52 3.75
N LEU A 388 -6.25 38.38 2.42
CA LEU A 388 -6.60 39.44 1.47
C LEU A 388 -7.98 40.05 1.76
N ARG A 389 -8.95 39.22 2.18
CA ARG A 389 -10.29 39.68 2.56
C ARG A 389 -10.27 40.46 3.88
N ALA A 390 -9.64 39.92 4.92
CA ALA A 390 -9.56 40.55 6.24
C ALA A 390 -8.84 41.91 6.19
N ILE A 391 -7.74 42.01 5.44
CA ILE A 391 -6.99 43.26 5.24
C ILE A 391 -7.89 44.33 4.57
N ARG A 392 -8.66 43.95 3.54
CA ARG A 392 -9.61 44.87 2.86
C ARG A 392 -10.81 45.24 3.74
N GLU A 393 -11.38 44.29 4.48
CA GLU A 393 -12.49 44.54 5.41
C GLU A 393 -12.06 45.43 6.60
N ALA A 394 -10.78 45.39 7.00
CA ALA A 394 -10.20 46.33 7.94
C ALA A 394 -9.93 47.72 7.32
N GLY A 395 -9.93 47.84 5.98
CA GLY A 395 -9.75 49.10 5.25
C GLY A 395 -8.32 49.37 4.77
N PHE A 396 -7.53 48.34 4.46
CA PHE A 396 -6.13 48.44 4.02
C PHE A 396 -5.91 47.82 2.63
N GLU A 397 -4.81 48.20 1.97
CA GLU A 397 -4.38 47.61 0.70
C GLU A 397 -3.46 46.38 0.92
N PRO A 398 -3.88 45.15 0.58
CA PRO A 398 -2.98 44.01 0.67
C PRO A 398 -2.00 43.96 -0.52
N ARG A 399 -0.70 43.85 -0.23
CA ARG A 399 0.32 43.42 -1.20
C ARG A 399 0.84 42.02 -0.84
N VAL A 400 1.17 41.23 -1.86
CA VAL A 400 1.57 39.81 -1.68
C VAL A 400 2.96 39.58 -2.25
N GLN A 401 3.85 39.06 -1.41
CA GLN A 401 5.11 38.42 -1.82
C GLN A 401 5.01 36.90 -1.60
N TYR A 402 5.96 36.13 -2.13
CA TYR A 402 5.99 34.68 -1.97
C TYR A 402 7.38 34.17 -1.58
N ARG A 403 7.42 33.20 -0.67
CA ARG A 403 8.63 32.52 -0.20
C ARG A 403 8.39 31.00 -0.16
N PHE A 404 9.43 30.19 -0.35
CA PHE A 404 9.36 28.76 -0.04
C PHE A 404 9.49 28.57 1.47
N ASP A 405 8.70 27.67 2.04
CA ASP A 405 8.67 27.43 3.48
C ASP A 405 8.46 25.94 3.74
N ASP A 406 9.22 25.38 4.68
CA ASP A 406 9.22 23.94 4.95
C ASP A 406 8.10 23.51 5.92
N GLU A 407 7.52 24.46 6.67
CA GLU A 407 6.49 24.23 7.68
C GLU A 407 5.11 24.78 7.23
N VAL A 408 5.08 25.99 6.68
CA VAL A 408 3.83 26.67 6.27
C VAL A 408 3.32 26.12 4.92
N PRO A 409 2.10 25.55 4.84
CA PRO A 409 1.58 24.99 3.59
C PRO A 409 1.35 26.03 2.48
N VAL A 410 1.39 25.57 1.22
CA VAL A 410 1.20 26.44 0.05
C VAL A 410 -0.10 27.26 0.11
N GLY A 411 0.03 28.57 -0.15
CA GLY A 411 -1.10 29.51 -0.17
C GLY A 411 -1.56 30.02 1.20
N PHE A 412 -0.87 29.68 2.28
CA PHE A 412 -1.02 30.31 3.60
C PHE A 412 -0.03 31.46 3.78
N VAL A 413 -0.35 32.44 4.63
CA VAL A 413 0.57 33.52 5.02
C VAL A 413 1.57 33.00 6.05
N ILE A 414 2.85 33.23 5.78
CA ILE A 414 3.98 32.92 6.68
C ILE A 414 4.19 34.07 7.68
N GLU A 415 4.08 35.30 7.17
CA GLU A 415 4.60 36.51 7.81
C GLU A 415 3.80 37.72 7.27
N GLN A 416 3.43 38.67 8.14
CA GLN A 416 2.76 39.93 7.76
C GLN A 416 3.57 41.16 8.17
N GLN A 417 3.33 42.30 7.52
CA GLN A 417 3.88 43.59 7.94
C GLN A 417 2.96 44.74 7.48
N PRO A 418 2.53 45.68 8.35
CA PRO A 418 2.82 45.77 9.78
C PRO A 418 2.21 44.65 10.63
N ASP A 419 2.52 44.67 11.93
CA ASP A 419 2.19 43.60 12.87
C ASP A 419 0.70 43.61 13.24
N ALA A 420 0.19 42.48 13.70
CA ALA A 420 -1.21 42.36 14.06
C ALA A 420 -1.57 43.20 15.29
N GLY A 421 -2.55 44.09 15.13
CA GLY A 421 -2.96 45.07 16.14
C GLY A 421 -2.40 46.47 15.93
N ASP A 422 -1.41 46.66 15.04
CA ASP A 422 -0.88 47.98 14.71
C ASP A 422 -1.97 48.93 14.23
N ARG A 423 -1.90 50.21 14.64
CA ARG A 423 -2.90 51.22 14.30
C ARG A 423 -2.40 52.14 13.21
N ILE A 424 -2.73 51.81 11.96
CA ILE A 424 -2.36 52.57 10.76
C ILE A 424 -3.59 53.21 10.11
N GLU A 425 -3.38 54.25 9.31
CA GLU A 425 -4.46 54.93 8.59
C GLU A 425 -5.04 54.01 7.52
N ARG A 426 -6.35 54.15 7.23
CA ARG A 426 -7.01 53.39 6.16
C ARG A 426 -6.39 53.73 4.80
N GLY A 427 -6.40 52.77 3.88
CA GLY A 427 -5.70 52.84 2.59
C GLY A 427 -4.21 52.49 2.65
N ASN A 428 -3.57 52.45 3.82
CA ASN A 428 -2.18 51.99 3.92
C ASN A 428 -2.02 50.52 3.52
N ILE A 429 -0.79 50.18 3.13
CA ILE A 429 -0.43 48.85 2.62
C ILE A 429 -0.11 47.90 3.77
N VAL A 430 -0.71 46.72 3.74
CA VAL A 430 -0.27 45.55 4.52
C VAL A 430 0.38 44.56 3.57
N MET A 431 1.66 44.29 3.76
CA MET A 431 2.39 43.25 3.06
C MET A 431 2.12 41.89 3.71
N ILE A 432 1.87 40.86 2.90
CA ILE A 432 1.83 39.47 3.35
C ILE A 432 2.76 38.59 2.51
N THR A 433 3.59 37.79 3.18
CA THR A 433 4.46 36.80 2.54
C THR A 433 3.75 35.46 2.54
N ALA A 434 3.32 35.01 1.36
CA ALA A 434 2.59 33.76 1.20
C ALA A 434 3.53 32.58 0.85
N SER A 435 3.27 31.41 1.42
CA SER A 435 4.08 30.22 1.18
C SER A 435 3.83 29.61 -0.20
N TYR A 436 4.91 29.22 -0.89
CA TYR A 436 4.88 28.25 -2.00
C TYR A 436 4.86 26.78 -1.50
N GLY A 437 4.94 26.57 -0.19
CA GLY A 437 5.21 25.29 0.46
C GLY A 437 6.67 24.89 0.31
N ARG A 438 6.95 23.62 0.67
CA ARG A 438 8.28 23.00 0.59
C ARG A 438 8.82 23.10 -0.84
N GLU A 439 10.08 23.48 -1.02
CA GLU A 439 10.72 23.54 -2.35
C GLU A 439 10.74 22.14 -2.99
N ARG A 440 10.13 21.97 -4.17
CA ARG A 440 10.01 20.66 -4.86
C ARG A 440 10.85 20.61 -6.12
N VAL A 441 11.77 19.66 -6.15
CA VAL A 441 12.72 19.41 -7.24
C VAL A 441 12.33 18.14 -8.01
N ARG A 442 12.79 18.02 -9.27
CA ARG A 442 12.56 16.81 -10.08
C ARG A 442 13.68 15.81 -9.82
N VAL A 443 13.34 14.56 -9.55
CA VAL A 443 14.33 13.47 -9.43
C VAL A 443 14.95 13.21 -10.82
N PRO A 444 16.29 13.26 -10.98
CA PRO A 444 16.96 12.97 -12.25
C PRO A 444 16.87 11.49 -12.64
N SER A 445 17.24 11.18 -13.89
CA SER A 445 17.43 9.79 -14.34
C SER A 445 18.85 9.32 -14.04
N LEU A 446 18.94 8.30 -13.18
CA LEU A 446 20.18 7.79 -12.60
C LEU A 446 20.55 6.40 -13.12
N ARG A 447 19.58 5.60 -13.59
CA ARG A 447 19.85 4.27 -14.13
C ARG A 447 20.86 4.34 -15.29
N GLY A 448 21.87 3.45 -15.26
CA GLY A 448 22.95 3.40 -16.25
C GLY A 448 24.06 4.42 -16.04
N ARG A 449 24.03 5.21 -14.94
CA ARG A 449 25.16 6.05 -14.50
C ARG A 449 26.02 5.30 -13.48
N SER A 450 27.27 5.74 -13.29
CA SER A 450 28.06 5.36 -12.13
C SER A 450 27.41 5.86 -10.82
N ALA A 451 27.70 5.22 -9.70
CA ALA A 451 27.25 5.67 -8.38
C ALA A 451 27.70 7.11 -8.06
N THR A 452 28.91 7.51 -8.47
CA THR A 452 29.46 8.86 -8.28
C THR A 452 28.73 9.91 -9.12
N ASP A 453 28.47 9.63 -10.40
CA ASP A 453 27.69 10.53 -11.26
C ASP A 453 26.24 10.64 -10.81
N ALA A 454 25.70 9.58 -10.22
CA ALA A 454 24.34 9.56 -9.68
C ALA A 454 24.22 10.39 -8.39
N ALA A 455 25.19 10.28 -7.47
CA ALA A 455 25.29 11.12 -6.29
C ALA A 455 25.47 12.60 -6.67
N ALA A 456 26.36 12.91 -7.63
CA ALA A 456 26.54 14.28 -8.14
C ALA A 456 25.27 14.84 -8.82
N ALA A 457 24.55 14.01 -9.59
CA ALA A 457 23.27 14.41 -10.20
C ALA A 457 22.16 14.65 -9.17
N LEU A 458 22.15 13.92 -8.05
CA LEU A 458 21.22 14.17 -6.93
C LEU A 458 21.61 15.44 -6.16
N ALA A 459 22.89 15.62 -5.85
CA ALA A 459 23.40 16.79 -5.14
C ALA A 459 23.13 18.10 -5.90
N SER A 460 23.27 18.11 -7.22
CA SER A 460 23.02 19.30 -8.05
C SER A 460 21.55 19.77 -8.07
N VAL A 461 20.60 18.88 -7.74
CA VAL A 461 19.18 19.23 -7.51
C VAL A 461 18.81 19.30 -6.02
N GLY A 462 19.78 19.27 -5.10
CA GLY A 462 19.53 19.35 -3.66
C GLY A 462 18.82 18.11 -3.07
N LEU A 463 19.05 16.94 -3.66
CA LEU A 463 18.60 15.64 -3.14
C LEU A 463 19.76 14.88 -2.49
N LYS A 464 19.42 13.96 -1.59
CA LYS A 464 20.39 13.08 -0.91
C LYS A 464 20.29 11.69 -1.52
N ASP A 465 21.39 10.96 -1.60
CA ASP A 465 21.40 9.57 -2.06
C ASP A 465 21.30 8.59 -0.88
N ARG A 466 20.99 7.33 -1.21
CA ARG A 466 21.22 6.17 -0.35
C ARG A 466 21.54 4.97 -1.22
N ILE A 467 22.81 4.63 -1.30
CA ILE A 467 23.29 3.44 -2.02
C ILE A 467 22.79 2.16 -1.32
N VAL A 468 22.33 1.21 -2.13
CA VAL A 468 22.03 -0.18 -1.75
C VAL A 468 22.68 -1.07 -2.81
N GLU A 469 23.61 -1.93 -2.42
CA GLU A 469 24.38 -2.74 -3.36
C GLU A 469 23.62 -4.05 -3.69
N VAL A 470 23.61 -4.45 -4.97
CA VAL A 470 22.89 -5.65 -5.46
C VAL A 470 23.70 -6.37 -6.54
N ASN A 471 23.62 -7.69 -6.61
CA ASN A 471 24.18 -8.44 -7.75
C ASN A 471 23.27 -8.23 -8.99
N SER A 472 23.85 -7.94 -10.15
CA SER A 472 23.09 -7.70 -11.40
C SER A 472 23.90 -8.07 -12.65
N ALA A 473 23.31 -7.94 -13.84
CA ALA A 473 24.05 -8.14 -15.10
C ALA A 473 24.84 -6.89 -15.57
N GLU A 474 24.60 -5.72 -14.95
CA GLU A 474 25.28 -4.46 -15.26
C GLU A 474 26.67 -4.42 -14.56
N ASP A 475 27.63 -3.68 -15.11
CA ASP A 475 28.99 -3.54 -14.57
C ASP A 475 29.02 -3.01 -13.11
N ASP A 476 30.04 -3.40 -12.35
CA ASP A 476 30.25 -2.96 -10.96
C ASP A 476 30.24 -1.43 -10.83
N GLY A 477 29.60 -0.92 -9.78
CA GLY A 477 29.41 0.52 -9.57
C GLY A 477 28.30 1.18 -10.43
N THR A 478 27.66 0.47 -11.36
CA THR A 478 26.56 1.00 -12.19
C THR A 478 25.22 1.00 -11.45
N VAL A 479 24.45 2.09 -11.56
CA VAL A 479 23.10 2.20 -10.98
C VAL A 479 22.09 1.39 -11.79
N THR A 480 21.56 0.32 -11.20
CA THR A 480 20.61 -0.62 -11.81
C THR A 480 19.16 -0.14 -11.71
N ALA A 481 18.81 0.50 -10.59
CA ALA A 481 17.47 1.02 -10.31
C ALA A 481 17.51 2.21 -9.34
N GLN A 482 16.43 3.00 -9.30
CA GLN A 482 16.26 4.11 -8.37
C GLN A 482 14.83 4.17 -7.84
N ASP A 483 14.67 4.74 -6.64
CA ASP A 483 13.39 5.05 -6.03
C ASP A 483 13.55 6.32 -5.16
N PRO A 484 12.84 7.43 -5.42
CA PRO A 484 11.72 7.59 -6.35
C PRO A 484 12.08 7.60 -7.85
N LYS A 485 11.06 7.54 -8.71
CA LYS A 485 11.20 7.38 -10.17
C LYS A 485 11.73 8.67 -10.85
N PRO A 486 12.42 8.55 -12.02
CA PRO A 486 12.82 9.71 -12.81
C PRO A 486 11.67 10.67 -13.11
N GLY A 487 11.93 11.97 -13.09
CA GLY A 487 10.98 13.04 -13.41
C GLY A 487 9.97 13.39 -12.31
N GLN A 488 9.83 12.53 -11.28
CA GLN A 488 8.93 12.72 -10.14
C GLN A 488 9.32 13.98 -9.34
N LYS A 489 8.33 14.78 -8.92
CA LYS A 489 8.55 15.98 -8.09
C LYS A 489 8.55 15.61 -6.60
N VAL A 490 9.67 15.79 -5.90
CA VAL A 490 9.82 15.49 -4.46
C VAL A 490 10.38 16.70 -3.71
N PRO A 491 10.18 16.83 -2.38
CA PRO A 491 10.81 17.89 -1.61
C PRO A 491 12.33 17.86 -1.70
N LYS A 492 12.98 19.02 -1.63
CA LYS A 492 14.43 19.16 -1.42
C LYS A 492 14.85 18.41 -0.16
N ASN A 493 16.11 17.98 -0.10
CA ASN A 493 16.66 17.08 0.94
C ASN A 493 16.03 15.67 1.04
N THR A 494 15.08 15.29 0.16
CA THR A 494 14.57 13.91 0.10
C THR A 494 15.71 12.93 -0.23
N VAL A 495 15.71 11.77 0.47
CA VAL A 495 16.64 10.67 0.22
C VAL A 495 16.13 9.81 -0.94
N VAL A 496 16.92 9.69 -2.00
CA VAL A 496 16.68 8.83 -3.17
C VAL A 496 17.52 7.57 -3.02
N ARG A 497 16.84 6.43 -2.93
CA ARG A 497 17.47 5.11 -2.82
C ARG A 497 17.93 4.66 -4.21
N ILE A 498 19.21 4.36 -4.36
CA ILE A 498 19.79 3.87 -5.62
C ILE A 498 20.37 2.47 -5.44
N ASN A 499 19.96 1.55 -6.31
CA ASN A 499 20.54 0.22 -6.38
C ASN A 499 21.81 0.27 -7.23
N VAL A 500 22.96 -0.09 -6.68
CA VAL A 500 24.26 -0.14 -7.39
C VAL A 500 24.64 -1.61 -7.62
N SER A 501 25.11 -1.94 -8.83
CA SER A 501 25.56 -3.29 -9.18
C SER A 501 26.85 -3.64 -8.43
N LYS A 502 26.98 -4.88 -7.94
CA LYS A 502 28.27 -5.55 -7.60
C LYS A 502 28.78 -6.45 -8.75
N GLY A 503 28.24 -6.28 -9.96
CA GLY A 503 28.38 -7.23 -11.06
C GLY A 503 27.56 -8.52 -10.87
N PRO A 504 27.79 -9.54 -11.73
CA PRO A 504 27.03 -10.79 -11.74
C PRO A 504 27.22 -11.62 -10.46
N ARG A 505 26.15 -12.29 -10.03
CA ARG A 505 26.20 -13.23 -8.90
C ARG A 505 27.25 -14.32 -9.17
N PRO A 506 28.26 -14.52 -8.29
CA PRO A 506 29.23 -15.60 -8.44
C PRO A 506 28.58 -16.98 -8.48
N ILE A 507 29.16 -17.88 -9.28
CA ILE A 507 28.76 -19.28 -9.38
C ILE A 507 29.72 -20.16 -8.58
N GLY A 508 29.18 -21.21 -7.96
CA GLY A 508 29.97 -22.18 -7.19
C GLY A 508 30.68 -23.16 -8.11
N VAL A 509 31.97 -23.41 -7.89
CA VAL A 509 32.76 -24.37 -8.66
C VAL A 509 32.40 -25.79 -8.23
N PRO A 510 31.84 -26.65 -9.11
CA PRO A 510 31.51 -28.03 -8.78
C PRO A 510 32.78 -28.88 -8.63
N SER A 511 32.73 -29.95 -7.84
CA SER A 511 33.82 -30.94 -7.82
C SER A 511 33.77 -31.81 -9.07
N VAL A 512 34.90 -31.91 -9.78
CA VAL A 512 35.09 -32.86 -10.90
C VAL A 512 36.30 -33.79 -10.71
N ILE A 513 36.92 -33.76 -9.51
CA ILE A 513 37.97 -34.69 -9.11
C ILE A 513 37.42 -36.13 -9.14
N GLY A 514 38.22 -37.07 -9.66
CA GLY A 514 37.82 -38.47 -9.84
C GLY A 514 36.97 -38.74 -11.10
N GLN A 515 36.78 -37.75 -11.97
CA GLN A 515 36.17 -37.95 -13.30
C GLN A 515 37.25 -38.00 -14.40
N THR A 516 36.90 -38.50 -15.59
CA THR A 516 37.73 -38.33 -16.78
C THR A 516 37.74 -36.86 -17.22
N TYR A 517 38.84 -36.42 -17.86
CA TYR A 517 38.97 -35.04 -18.35
C TYR A 517 37.79 -34.58 -19.23
N GLU A 518 37.25 -35.44 -20.11
CA GLU A 518 36.12 -35.07 -20.98
C GLU A 518 34.81 -34.86 -20.19
N SER A 519 34.51 -35.75 -19.23
CA SER A 519 33.34 -35.61 -18.34
C SER A 519 33.45 -34.35 -17.49
N ALA A 520 34.61 -34.13 -16.88
CA ALA A 520 34.91 -32.97 -16.06
C ALA A 520 34.78 -31.66 -16.86
N SER A 521 35.36 -31.63 -18.06
CA SER A 521 35.33 -30.47 -18.97
C SER A 521 33.90 -30.17 -19.42
N GLY A 522 33.14 -31.18 -19.86
CA GLY A 522 31.74 -31.01 -20.27
C GLY A 522 30.84 -30.51 -19.13
N ALA A 523 31.00 -31.06 -17.92
CA ALA A 523 30.24 -30.64 -16.74
C ALA A 523 30.52 -29.17 -16.34
N LEU A 524 31.76 -28.70 -16.48
CA LEU A 524 32.16 -27.32 -16.21
C LEU A 524 31.71 -26.36 -17.33
N GLN A 525 31.87 -26.75 -18.60
CA GLN A 525 31.42 -25.95 -19.74
C GLN A 525 29.89 -25.76 -19.74
N ALA A 526 29.12 -26.78 -19.37
CA ALA A 526 27.67 -26.68 -19.21
C ALA A 526 27.24 -25.64 -18.15
N GLN A 527 28.10 -25.38 -17.15
CA GLN A 527 27.89 -24.33 -16.13
C GLN A 527 28.48 -22.97 -16.54
N ASN A 528 29.06 -22.84 -17.73
CA ASN A 528 29.74 -21.65 -18.26
C ASN A 528 31.05 -21.31 -17.54
N PHE A 529 31.82 -22.32 -17.15
CA PHE A 529 33.24 -22.15 -16.83
C PHE A 529 34.09 -22.36 -18.09
N ALA A 530 35.20 -21.63 -18.20
CA ALA A 530 36.29 -22.04 -19.10
C ALA A 530 37.09 -23.18 -18.44
N VAL A 531 37.73 -24.04 -19.23
CA VAL A 531 38.46 -25.21 -18.73
C VAL A 531 39.87 -25.23 -19.30
N ALA A 532 40.85 -25.38 -18.43
CA ALA A 532 42.26 -25.55 -18.79
C ALA A 532 42.77 -26.92 -18.32
N ARG A 533 43.66 -27.54 -19.08
CA ARG A 533 44.30 -28.83 -18.73
C ARG A 533 45.75 -28.61 -18.28
N ARG A 534 46.15 -29.31 -17.23
CA ARG A 534 47.54 -29.46 -16.77
C ARG A 534 47.80 -30.94 -16.56
N ASP A 535 48.73 -31.54 -17.30
CA ASP A 535 49.08 -32.94 -17.07
C ASP A 535 50.05 -33.06 -15.89
N VAL A 536 49.77 -34.01 -14.98
CA VAL A 536 50.48 -34.21 -13.72
C VAL A 536 50.80 -35.69 -13.50
N ASP A 537 51.89 -35.95 -12.80
CA ASP A 537 52.35 -37.30 -12.47
C ASP A 537 51.62 -37.79 -11.22
N SER A 538 50.98 -38.97 -11.28
CA SER A 538 50.17 -39.54 -10.19
C SER A 538 50.02 -41.06 -10.34
N ASP A 539 49.85 -41.71 -9.19
CA ASP A 539 49.41 -43.10 -9.00
C ASP A 539 48.03 -43.45 -9.62
N GLN A 540 47.21 -42.44 -9.93
CA GLN A 540 45.87 -42.64 -10.47
C GLN A 540 45.90 -42.93 -11.98
N PRO A 541 44.91 -43.68 -12.54
CA PRO A 541 44.85 -43.99 -13.97
C PRO A 541 44.95 -42.77 -14.91
N GLU A 542 45.57 -42.96 -16.07
CA GLU A 542 45.74 -41.91 -17.08
C GLU A 542 44.38 -41.29 -17.48
N GLY A 543 44.34 -39.95 -17.63
CA GLY A 543 43.16 -39.21 -18.05
C GLY A 543 42.16 -38.89 -16.93
N LEU A 544 42.40 -39.36 -15.71
CA LEU A 544 41.61 -39.02 -14.52
C LEU A 544 42.00 -37.62 -13.98
N VAL A 545 41.03 -36.82 -13.56
CA VAL A 545 41.25 -35.54 -12.88
C VAL A 545 41.59 -35.78 -11.42
N VAL A 546 42.81 -35.42 -11.01
CA VAL A 546 43.33 -35.58 -9.65
C VAL A 546 43.45 -34.27 -8.88
N GLU A 547 43.63 -33.14 -9.57
CA GLU A 547 43.61 -31.79 -8.98
C GLU A 547 42.59 -30.88 -9.67
N GLN A 548 42.11 -29.87 -8.93
CA GLN A 548 41.23 -28.85 -9.46
C GLN A 548 41.51 -27.49 -8.81
N SER A 549 41.69 -26.44 -9.63
CA SER A 549 41.86 -25.06 -9.16
C SER A 549 41.08 -24.08 -10.04
N PRO A 550 40.21 -23.19 -9.51
CA PRO A 550 39.87 -23.01 -8.09
C PRO A 550 39.25 -24.26 -7.45
N SER A 551 39.37 -24.37 -6.12
CA SER A 551 38.93 -25.56 -5.38
C SER A 551 37.41 -25.78 -5.42
N PRO A 552 36.93 -27.03 -5.32
CA PRO A 552 35.51 -27.33 -5.23
C PRO A 552 34.81 -26.55 -4.11
N GLY A 553 33.62 -26.02 -4.40
CA GLY A 553 32.83 -25.20 -3.47
C GLY A 553 33.26 -23.73 -3.36
N SER A 554 34.35 -23.32 -4.00
CA SER A 554 34.70 -21.90 -4.14
C SER A 554 33.69 -21.15 -5.02
N PHE A 555 33.53 -19.84 -4.83
CA PHE A 555 32.65 -18.99 -5.63
C PHE A 555 33.46 -18.04 -6.50
N VAL A 556 33.22 -18.06 -7.81
CA VAL A 556 33.96 -17.23 -8.79
C VAL A 556 33.02 -16.58 -9.81
N PRO A 557 33.46 -15.54 -10.55
CA PRO A 557 32.69 -14.96 -11.65
C PRO A 557 32.33 -15.99 -12.73
N ARG A 558 31.17 -15.81 -13.36
CA ARG A 558 30.76 -16.63 -14.51
C ARG A 558 31.75 -16.43 -15.67
N GLY A 559 32.18 -17.51 -16.32
CA GLY A 559 33.21 -17.48 -17.35
C GLY A 559 34.66 -17.61 -16.83
N SER A 560 34.89 -17.68 -15.51
CA SER A 560 36.22 -17.97 -14.97
C SER A 560 36.77 -19.31 -15.45
N SER A 561 38.09 -19.40 -15.59
CA SER A 561 38.78 -20.63 -15.95
C SER A 561 39.00 -21.53 -14.74
N VAL A 562 38.69 -22.82 -14.89
CA VAL A 562 39.02 -23.89 -13.94
C VAL A 562 40.10 -24.76 -14.57
N THR A 563 41.26 -24.84 -13.92
CA THR A 563 42.37 -25.69 -14.32
C THR A 563 42.22 -27.06 -13.67
N LEU A 564 42.28 -28.11 -14.50
CA LEU A 564 42.21 -29.50 -14.10
C LEU A 564 43.59 -30.14 -14.20
N GLY A 565 44.08 -30.68 -13.09
CA GLY A 565 45.25 -31.55 -13.07
C GLY A 565 44.84 -32.96 -13.47
N VAL A 566 45.33 -33.43 -14.61
CA VAL A 566 44.99 -34.74 -15.21
C VAL A 566 46.17 -35.69 -15.04
N SER A 567 45.93 -36.87 -14.49
CA SER A 567 46.98 -37.89 -14.32
C SER A 567 47.51 -38.36 -15.68
N LYS A 568 48.84 -38.48 -15.78
CA LYS A 568 49.55 -39.18 -16.87
C LYS A 568 49.57 -40.71 -16.69
N GLY A 569 48.99 -41.23 -15.61
CA GLY A 569 49.13 -42.62 -15.17
C GLY A 569 50.38 -42.83 -14.29
N PRO A 570 50.49 -44.00 -13.65
CA PRO A 570 51.66 -44.37 -12.84
C PRO A 570 52.95 -44.29 -13.65
N THR A 571 53.97 -43.65 -13.09
CA THR A 571 55.31 -43.56 -13.69
C THR A 571 56.18 -44.79 -13.41
N THR A 572 55.74 -45.67 -12.51
CA THR A 572 56.35 -46.95 -12.20
C THR A 572 55.50 -48.12 -12.71
N VAL A 573 56.14 -49.27 -12.86
CA VAL A 573 55.50 -50.56 -13.12
C VAL A 573 56.05 -51.55 -12.10
N GLY A 574 55.18 -52.44 -11.60
CA GLY A 574 55.59 -53.54 -10.73
C GLY A 574 56.56 -54.48 -11.43
N VAL A 575 57.73 -54.72 -10.81
CA VAL A 575 58.75 -55.67 -11.26
C VAL A 575 58.20 -57.10 -11.10
N PRO A 576 58.07 -57.88 -12.20
CA PRO A 576 57.62 -59.26 -12.13
C PRO A 576 58.47 -60.11 -11.19
N ASP A 577 57.85 -61.11 -10.57
CA ASP A 577 58.59 -62.24 -10.01
C ASP A 577 59.04 -63.13 -11.17
N VAL A 578 60.35 -63.34 -11.26
CA VAL A 578 60.97 -64.29 -12.19
C VAL A 578 61.90 -65.27 -11.48
N THR A 579 61.85 -65.33 -10.15
CA THR A 579 62.53 -66.39 -9.39
C THR A 579 61.93 -67.76 -9.73
N SER A 580 62.74 -68.81 -9.68
CA SER A 580 62.35 -70.18 -10.10
C SER A 580 61.97 -70.35 -11.59
N LEU A 581 62.02 -69.30 -12.42
CA LEU A 581 61.91 -69.43 -13.88
C LEU A 581 63.27 -69.78 -14.50
N ASP A 582 63.26 -70.37 -15.70
CA ASP A 582 64.47 -70.46 -16.51
C ASP A 582 64.92 -69.06 -17.00
N ARG A 583 66.22 -68.94 -17.30
CA ARG A 583 66.86 -67.69 -17.76
C ARG A 583 66.15 -67.00 -18.93
N GLU A 584 65.55 -67.74 -19.86
CA GLU A 584 64.98 -67.18 -21.09
C GLU A 584 63.55 -66.71 -20.85
N SER A 585 62.72 -67.52 -20.18
CA SER A 585 61.40 -67.08 -19.69
C SER A 585 61.49 -65.88 -18.75
N ALA A 586 62.45 -65.89 -17.82
CA ALA A 586 62.72 -64.77 -16.90
C ALA A 586 63.11 -63.49 -17.65
N ARG A 587 63.97 -63.63 -18.67
CA ARG A 587 64.42 -62.50 -19.48
C ARG A 587 63.28 -61.90 -20.31
N ASP A 588 62.46 -62.73 -20.94
CA ASP A 588 61.36 -62.28 -21.79
C ASP A 588 60.22 -61.67 -20.97
N ALA A 589 59.94 -62.19 -19.76
CA ALA A 589 59.01 -61.56 -18.82
C ALA A 589 59.47 -60.15 -18.42
N LEU A 590 60.73 -59.98 -18.00
CA LEU A 590 61.28 -58.68 -17.61
C LEU A 590 61.36 -57.69 -18.78
N LEU A 591 61.76 -58.15 -19.98
CA LEU A 591 61.76 -57.33 -21.20
C LEU A 591 60.33 -56.94 -21.63
N GLY A 592 59.36 -57.85 -21.50
CA GLY A 592 57.95 -57.61 -21.79
C GLY A 592 57.32 -56.55 -20.89
N SER A 593 57.71 -56.53 -19.61
CA SER A 593 57.37 -55.44 -18.66
C SER A 593 58.23 -54.17 -18.82
N GLY A 594 59.12 -54.11 -19.83
CA GLY A 594 59.90 -52.92 -20.16
C GLY A 594 61.20 -52.72 -19.38
N PHE A 595 61.66 -53.70 -18.60
CA PHE A 595 62.90 -53.62 -17.83
C PHE A 595 64.14 -54.04 -18.63
N LYS A 596 65.32 -53.58 -18.20
CA LYS A 596 66.62 -53.94 -18.81
C LYS A 596 67.29 -55.05 -18.02
N VAL A 597 67.34 -56.26 -18.56
CA VAL A 597 67.91 -57.42 -17.87
C VAL A 597 69.46 -57.37 -17.84
N ARG A 598 70.05 -57.68 -16.69
CA ARG A 598 71.45 -58.10 -16.49
C ARG A 598 71.43 -59.52 -15.94
N THR A 599 72.27 -60.40 -16.47
CA THR A 599 72.39 -61.79 -15.97
C THR A 599 73.75 -61.96 -15.31
N GLU A 600 73.75 -62.52 -14.11
CA GLU A 600 74.95 -62.98 -13.39
C GLU A 600 74.80 -64.47 -13.08
N PHE A 601 75.91 -65.15 -12.79
CA PHE A 601 75.94 -66.60 -12.58
C PHE A 601 76.52 -66.92 -11.21
N GLU A 602 75.86 -67.82 -10.51
CA GLU A 602 76.29 -68.35 -9.21
C GLU A 602 76.43 -69.88 -9.32
N ASP A 603 77.52 -70.42 -8.78
CA ASP A 603 77.83 -71.85 -8.89
C ASP A 603 77.02 -72.66 -7.87
N THR A 604 76.42 -73.76 -8.32
CA THR A 604 75.55 -74.62 -7.51
C THR A 604 75.87 -76.11 -7.68
N ASP A 605 75.70 -76.85 -6.59
CA ASP A 605 75.82 -78.31 -6.50
C ASP A 605 74.48 -79.04 -6.73
N ASP A 606 73.36 -78.31 -6.87
CA ASP A 606 72.05 -78.87 -7.23
C ASP A 606 71.82 -78.81 -8.75
N PRO A 607 71.76 -79.95 -9.46
CA PRO A 607 71.54 -79.98 -10.91
C PRO A 607 70.12 -79.56 -11.34
N SER A 608 69.17 -79.45 -10.41
CA SER A 608 67.82 -78.93 -10.71
C SER A 608 67.77 -77.40 -10.84
N LEU A 609 68.82 -76.70 -10.40
CA LEU A 609 68.95 -75.24 -10.47
C LEU A 609 69.73 -74.75 -11.70
N GLU A 610 70.18 -75.64 -12.58
CA GLU A 610 70.94 -75.25 -13.77
C GLU A 610 70.09 -74.39 -14.74
N ASN A 611 70.57 -73.19 -15.07
CA ASN A 611 69.87 -72.17 -15.87
C ASN A 611 68.58 -71.60 -15.23
N VAL A 612 68.31 -71.87 -13.95
CA VAL A 612 67.18 -71.32 -13.18
C VAL A 612 67.58 -70.03 -12.45
N VAL A 613 66.67 -69.06 -12.34
CA VAL A 613 66.89 -67.82 -11.57
C VAL A 613 66.77 -68.08 -10.07
N LEU A 614 67.87 -67.88 -9.36
CA LEU A 614 67.98 -68.01 -7.90
C LEU A 614 67.48 -66.77 -7.16
N SER A 615 67.77 -65.57 -7.70
CA SER A 615 67.38 -64.30 -7.10
C SER A 615 67.31 -63.17 -8.14
N GLN A 616 66.64 -62.07 -7.76
CA GLN A 616 66.50 -60.86 -8.57
C GLN A 616 66.65 -59.58 -7.73
N ASP A 617 67.19 -58.53 -8.33
CA ASP A 617 67.27 -57.17 -7.79
C ASP A 617 66.90 -56.14 -8.87
N PRO A 618 65.90 -55.25 -8.68
CA PRO A 618 65.00 -55.15 -7.53
C PRO A 618 64.15 -56.40 -7.25
N PRO A 619 63.71 -56.60 -5.99
CA PRO A 619 62.93 -57.76 -5.59
C PRO A 619 61.55 -57.79 -6.27
N ALA A 620 60.97 -58.99 -6.36
CA ALA A 620 59.65 -59.21 -6.94
C ALA A 620 58.57 -58.33 -6.29
N SER A 621 57.62 -57.84 -7.10
CA SER A 621 56.52 -56.94 -6.70
C SER A 621 56.96 -55.57 -6.12
N SER A 622 58.22 -55.15 -6.35
CA SER A 622 58.62 -53.75 -6.12
C SER A 622 58.23 -52.87 -7.31
N GLU A 623 57.97 -51.58 -7.07
CA GLU A 623 57.64 -50.60 -8.13
C GLU A 623 58.90 -49.93 -8.67
N ALA A 624 59.09 -49.93 -9.99
CA ALA A 624 60.26 -49.32 -10.64
C ALA A 624 59.91 -48.63 -11.97
N GLU A 625 60.69 -47.62 -12.37
CA GLU A 625 60.47 -46.92 -13.65
C GLU A 625 60.76 -47.84 -14.85
N PRO A 626 59.96 -47.81 -15.93
CA PRO A 626 60.26 -48.52 -17.17
C PRO A 626 61.67 -48.23 -17.70
N GLY A 627 62.39 -49.28 -18.09
CA GLY A 627 63.79 -49.19 -18.48
C GLY A 627 64.79 -49.20 -17.31
N THR A 628 64.35 -49.33 -16.05
CA THR A 628 65.22 -49.68 -14.91
C THR A 628 65.94 -51.00 -15.18
N ARG A 629 67.15 -51.17 -14.63
CA ARG A 629 67.93 -52.40 -14.76
C ARG A 629 67.52 -53.38 -13.66
N VAL A 630 67.05 -54.56 -14.06
CA VAL A 630 66.83 -55.70 -13.17
C VAL A 630 67.99 -56.68 -13.38
N THR A 631 68.65 -57.08 -12.31
CA THR A 631 69.70 -58.10 -12.30
C THR A 631 69.10 -59.43 -11.85
N ILE A 632 69.31 -60.48 -12.62
CA ILE A 632 68.94 -61.86 -12.27
C ILE A 632 70.20 -62.70 -12.06
N VAL A 633 70.23 -63.45 -10.95
CA VAL A 633 71.30 -64.41 -10.65
C VAL A 633 70.83 -65.81 -11.06
N VAL A 634 71.60 -66.49 -11.89
CA VAL A 634 71.23 -67.77 -12.51
C VAL A 634 72.17 -68.89 -12.05
N GLY A 635 71.60 -70.02 -11.64
CA GLY A 635 72.36 -71.19 -11.21
C GLY A 635 73.17 -71.80 -12.35
N ARG A 636 74.45 -72.05 -12.08
CA ARG A 636 75.37 -72.78 -12.96
C ARG A 636 75.85 -74.03 -12.24
N PHE A 637 75.43 -75.20 -12.70
CA PHE A 637 75.80 -76.46 -12.06
C PHE A 637 77.31 -76.76 -12.22
N VAL A 638 77.97 -77.11 -11.12
CA VAL A 638 79.39 -77.50 -11.10
C VAL A 638 79.54 -78.84 -10.37
N GLY A 639 79.57 -79.92 -11.12
CA GLY A 639 79.73 -81.28 -10.58
C GLY A 639 81.08 -81.48 -9.89
N ILE A 640 81.06 -82.07 -8.69
CA ILE A 640 82.24 -82.28 -7.84
C ILE A 640 82.79 -83.70 -8.03
N GLU A 641 84.02 -83.83 -8.55
CA GLU A 641 84.79 -85.08 -8.45
C GLU A 641 85.42 -85.21 -7.05
N THR A 642 85.29 -86.38 -6.43
CA THR A 642 85.75 -86.64 -5.05
C THR A 642 86.99 -87.56 -5.05
N ASP A 643 88.10 -87.14 -4.46
CA ASP A 643 89.30 -87.99 -4.28
C ASP A 643 90.00 -87.77 -2.92
N VAL A 644 90.35 -88.88 -2.25
CA VAL A 644 90.72 -89.06 -0.82
C VAL A 644 91.30 -90.50 -0.68
N PRO A 645 92.31 -90.87 0.18
CA PRO A 645 93.00 -90.16 1.29
C PRO A 645 94.57 -90.27 1.33
N ALA A 646 95.25 -89.66 2.34
CA ALA A 646 96.30 -90.33 3.16
C ALA A 646 96.85 -89.52 4.39
N THR A 647 96.66 -90.10 5.58
CA THR A 647 97.36 -90.07 6.90
C THR A 647 98.69 -89.29 7.14
N THR A 648 98.79 -88.49 8.24
CA THR A 648 99.64 -88.69 9.49
C THR A 648 99.81 -87.43 10.39
N GLU A 649 99.53 -87.54 11.70
CA GLU A 649 100.11 -86.93 12.98
C GLU A 649 100.91 -85.59 13.04
N PRO A 650 101.18 -84.96 14.23
CA PRO A 650 100.58 -84.99 15.60
C PRO A 650 100.30 -83.54 16.19
N PRO A 651 99.96 -83.31 17.50
CA PRO A 651 99.52 -82.00 18.04
C PRO A 651 100.62 -81.23 18.87
N PRO A 652 100.41 -80.00 19.42
CA PRO A 652 99.70 -79.81 20.71
C PRO A 652 98.92 -78.48 20.98
N THR A 653 97.94 -78.63 21.89
CA THR A 653 97.29 -77.73 22.88
C THR A 653 97.74 -76.26 23.13
N SER A 654 96.75 -75.34 23.18
CA SER A 654 96.56 -74.32 24.24
C SER A 654 95.04 -74.02 24.33
N THR A 655 94.31 -74.12 25.47
CA THR A 655 94.19 -73.17 26.62
C THR A 655 93.99 -71.69 26.19
N GLU A 656 93.00 -70.92 26.68
CA GLU A 656 92.03 -71.13 27.80
C GLU A 656 90.63 -70.45 27.53
N PRO A 657 89.74 -70.02 28.47
CA PRO A 657 88.37 -70.56 28.54
C PRO A 657 87.18 -69.62 28.18
N PRO A 658 85.93 -70.18 28.07
CA PRO A 658 84.63 -69.47 27.93
C PRO A 658 84.08 -69.00 29.33
N PRO A 659 82.80 -68.58 29.61
CA PRO A 659 81.53 -68.86 28.89
C PRO A 659 80.35 -67.85 28.97
N THR A 660 79.17 -68.31 28.50
CA THR A 660 77.74 -68.04 28.87
C THR A 660 77.39 -66.85 29.80
N SER A 661 76.25 -66.17 29.63
CA SER A 661 74.89 -66.60 30.10
C SER A 661 73.86 -65.47 29.77
N THR A 662 72.52 -65.57 29.78
CA THR A 662 71.50 -66.59 30.16
C THR A 662 70.31 -66.48 29.15
N GLY A 663 69.25 -67.31 29.11
CA GLY A 663 68.05 -67.27 30.00
C GLY A 663 67.30 -65.93 30.00
N GLU A 664 65.97 -65.82 29.87
CA GLU A 664 64.90 -66.84 29.81
C GLU A 664 63.53 -66.23 29.37
N SER A 665 62.46 -67.05 29.32
CA SER A 665 61.01 -66.79 29.61
C SER A 665 60.52 -65.33 29.86
N THR A 666 59.34 -64.81 29.43
CA THR A 666 58.02 -65.30 28.91
C THR A 666 57.19 -64.07 28.42
N VAL A 667 56.23 -64.08 27.47
CA VAL A 667 54.76 -64.42 27.54
C VAL A 667 54.00 -63.71 28.70
N PRO A 668 52.73 -63.15 28.64
CA PRO A 668 51.68 -63.08 27.57
C PRO A 668 50.80 -61.77 27.39
N LEU A 669 50.05 -61.67 26.26
CA LEU A 669 48.63 -61.20 26.09
C LEU A 669 48.18 -59.76 26.58
N PRO A 670 46.86 -59.39 26.71
CA PRO A 670 46.03 -58.90 25.58
C PRO A 670 45.03 -57.69 25.79
N ARG A 671 44.67 -56.98 24.69
CA ARG A 671 43.37 -56.27 24.43
C ARG A 671 42.94 -55.15 25.43
N PRO A 672 41.83 -54.39 25.22
CA PRO A 672 40.81 -54.34 24.14
C PRO A 672 41.08 -53.16 23.15
N ALA A 673 40.22 -52.27 22.61
CA ALA A 673 38.78 -51.96 22.77
C ALA A 673 38.16 -51.22 21.54
N LEU A 674 37.00 -50.58 21.74
CA LEU A 674 36.14 -49.79 20.82
C LEU A 674 35.46 -48.67 21.66
N PRO A 675 34.76 -47.66 21.09
CA PRO A 675 34.51 -47.37 19.66
C PRO A 675 35.13 -46.06 19.14
#